data_AF-A0AAD9IIN8-F1
#
_entry.id   AF-A0AAD9IIN8-F1
#
_cell.length_a   1.000
_cell.length_b   1.000
_cell.length_c   1.000
_cell.angle_alpha   90.00
_cell.angle_beta   90.00
_cell.angle_gamma   90.00
#
_symmetry.space_group_name_H-M   'P 1'
#
loop_
_entity.id
_entity.type
_entity.pdbx_description
1 polymer ?
#
loop_
_entity_poly.entity_id
_entity_poly.type
_entity_poly.pdbx_seq_one_letter_code
_entity_poly.pdbx_strand_id
1 'polypeptide(L)'
;MTENGGLSPASSPGRHSRRSHDEGQNTGLLRLSFARLVSHSEKRLSEKTGTDAEFASHWGVTKEEEAEKLTALRRAVEATSGKLPPFFDDMYLKRFLRARGHDVERAKAMFLAHLAWRKENEVDSLLEKFHFKERDAVLSIYPQGYHKTDKQGRPIYIQHLGQVNLKTLTSITTEERMLQYHIQEYERCLKYIFPICSKIAGHQICTTFTILDLKGVGLRHLTGETKRILNKIVDIDSNNYPETLGQTLIINAPSVFKMLWSVVKPMLDVRTQAKVKVASSNYMPELLKYVDIENIPAYLGGKSKGSLVDDVGPWQIPQLVAEVEAEAAARDGRAVATPKSTTDEGTPLAGAKAEEPNTTLELGGINEAAKHADGAAHAPLLRQESAYLDAVDFIDAARRDSMSSVTSPSGEASVYSSPRGGSVGTPRIDEEGFAPHLAVSTEPPNAQRVNRQSSLTQSLLDRQDDSVLGTTLQIPILARVRALEQKFPELEVRLRKQLSPAEQLPSKNLGTGTLMSRVAALERAMDTLLVAQSAPAVQVTRRYLDRIQQAQDLGAYIAVDGEGALREAEAIDRSVRAGQAPAGSLLGAPLAVKDNICVRGLKASAGSRILGDYTAPYDAHAVSGLRDAGAVVLGKTNLDAFGMGSSTENSASGPTRNPWAPALVPGGSSGGSAAAVAAGLCAAALGSDTGGSVRQPAAFCGVLGLKPTYGRVSRRGLIAYASSLDTVGVLARSAADAAEVLGAIAGHDAGDATSAQVEPFCAVARDFLSPEDMPSAPLAGLRIGIVRETTGAGVQDAVAQGLQDSAAHLASLGAEVEEVSLPTFSAGLPAYYVIALSEASSNLSRFDGVRYGGREERPELRAMLRASRGAGLSREVQRRILMGTYALSAGYVDELYGRAQRVRTLVAREMRGALGRLDALLSPVAPTTPFALGRAEEDPLEMYKGDIMTVNVNLAGLPALAVPCGTTAVQGTEVPLAVQLIGGPWEEVKLLRIAHAFQATRPPVRCSQYLRDD
;
A
#
# COMPACT_ATOMS: atom_id res chain seq x y z
N MET A 1 -68.26 3.10 47.23
CA MET A 1 -67.24 2.33 46.48
C MET A 1 -66.91 3.17 45.26
N THR A 2 -65.86 3.96 45.37
CA THR A 2 -65.58 5.16 44.55
C THR A 2 -64.09 5.45 44.75
N GLU A 3 -63.25 5.44 43.72
CA GLU A 3 -63.04 6.46 42.67
C GLU A 3 -62.19 7.67 43.10
N ASN A 4 -61.27 8.03 42.20
CA ASN A 4 -60.63 9.34 41.96
C ASN A 4 -59.61 9.95 42.96
N GLY A 5 -58.43 10.33 42.42
CA GLY A 5 -57.83 11.66 42.64
C GLY A 5 -56.43 11.76 43.29
N GLY A 6 -55.67 12.80 42.89
CA GLY A 6 -54.46 13.31 43.56
C GLY A 6 -53.18 13.25 42.70
N LEU A 7 -52.68 14.27 42.00
CA LEU A 7 -52.23 15.64 42.36
C LEU A 7 -50.97 15.75 43.24
N SER A 8 -50.00 16.55 42.77
CA SER A 8 -48.90 17.15 43.56
C SER A 8 -49.45 18.07 44.66
N PRO A 9 -48.69 18.40 45.75
CA PRO A 9 -47.82 19.59 45.66
C PRO A 9 -46.62 19.73 46.64
N ALA A 10 -45.71 20.62 46.24
CA ALA A 10 -44.96 21.66 46.98
C ALA A 10 -44.77 21.70 48.54
N SER A 11 -43.49 21.84 48.94
CA SER A 11 -42.89 23.01 49.66
C SER A 11 -42.83 23.17 51.20
N SER A 12 -41.60 23.50 51.65
CA SER A 12 -41.23 24.50 52.71
C SER A 12 -41.38 24.08 54.20
N PRO A 13 -40.87 24.86 55.21
CA PRO A 13 -40.18 26.18 55.17
C PRO A 13 -38.94 26.38 56.11
N GLY A 14 -38.33 27.59 56.09
CA GLY A 14 -37.51 28.16 57.18
C GLY A 14 -36.11 28.71 56.77
N ARG A 15 -35.96 29.92 56.20
CA ARG A 15 -35.97 31.31 56.74
C ARG A 15 -34.64 31.86 57.35
N HIS A 16 -34.07 32.86 56.63
CA HIS A 16 -33.27 34.02 57.07
C HIS A 16 -31.85 33.76 57.69
N SER A 17 -30.83 34.63 57.54
CA SER A 17 -30.78 36.05 57.10
C SER A 17 -29.50 36.46 56.33
N ARG A 18 -29.61 37.54 55.52
CA ARG A 18 -28.71 38.73 55.34
C ARG A 18 -27.44 38.80 56.24
N ARG A 19 -26.25 39.36 55.94
CA ARG A 19 -25.66 40.34 54.95
C ARG A 19 -24.09 40.31 55.17
N SER A 20 -23.15 41.04 54.52
CA SER A 20 -22.86 41.45 53.12
C SER A 20 -21.58 42.35 53.06
N HIS A 21 -20.62 42.10 52.14
CA HIS A 21 -19.29 42.79 51.99
C HIS A 21 -18.30 42.57 53.17
N ASP A 22 -16.99 42.34 52.97
CA ASP A 22 -16.02 43.32 52.44
C ASP A 22 -14.72 42.68 51.86
N GLU A 23 -13.82 43.51 51.30
CA GLU A 23 -12.48 43.17 50.78
C GLU A 23 -11.41 43.05 51.90
N GLY A 24 -10.22 42.48 51.60
CA GLY A 24 -9.06 42.67 52.48
C GLY A 24 -7.96 41.60 52.49
N GLN A 25 -6.82 41.96 51.90
CA GLN A 25 -5.45 41.50 52.13
C GLN A 25 -5.17 40.57 53.34
N ASN A 26 -4.30 39.56 53.15
CA ASN A 26 -3.10 39.50 54.00
C ASN A 26 -1.91 38.72 53.40
N THR A 27 -0.74 39.36 53.42
CA THR A 27 0.58 38.77 53.19
C THR A 27 1.20 38.34 54.51
N GLY A 28 1.80 37.15 54.56
CA GLY A 28 2.83 36.86 55.56
C GLY A 28 2.83 35.45 56.13
N LEU A 29 3.94 34.72 55.92
CA LEU A 29 4.78 34.17 57.00
C LEU A 29 5.98 33.39 56.40
N LEU A 30 7.07 34.11 56.16
CA LEU A 30 8.41 33.53 56.05
C LEU A 30 9.09 33.65 57.42
N ARG A 31 9.37 32.51 58.08
CA ARG A 31 10.50 32.27 59.00
C ARG A 31 10.30 30.95 59.76
N LEU A 32 11.12 29.95 59.46
CA LEU A 32 11.53 28.94 60.44
C LEU A 32 13.00 28.57 60.22
N SER A 33 13.75 28.80 61.29
CA SER A 33 15.19 28.66 61.55
C SER A 33 16.04 27.65 60.76
N PHE A 34 17.23 28.12 60.36
CA PHE A 34 18.29 27.44 59.62
C PHE A 34 19.17 26.46 60.44
N ALA A 35 18.62 25.80 61.48
CA ALA A 35 19.44 25.13 62.52
C ALA A 35 18.95 23.74 62.93
N ARG A 36 18.80 22.82 61.96
CA ARG A 36 18.63 21.36 62.21
C ARG A 36 18.93 20.50 60.97
N LEU A 37 20.15 20.64 60.43
CA LEU A 37 20.57 19.96 59.18
C LEU A 37 21.91 19.21 59.34
N VAL A 38 21.98 18.38 60.39
CA VAL A 38 22.89 17.23 60.46
C VAL A 38 22.02 16.04 60.90
N SER A 39 22.08 14.93 60.16
CA SER A 39 21.13 13.80 60.20
C SER A 39 19.72 14.10 59.63
N HIS A 40 19.64 14.19 58.30
CA HIS A 40 18.55 13.56 57.56
C HIS A 40 19.18 12.60 56.57
N SER A 41 18.78 11.34 56.60
CA SER A 41 18.93 10.48 55.42
C SER A 41 18.12 11.13 54.29
N GLU A 42 18.71 11.25 53.12
CA GLU A 42 18.01 11.76 51.94
C GLU A 42 16.79 10.86 51.68
N LYS A 43 15.59 11.38 51.97
CA LYS A 43 14.36 10.77 51.49
C LYS A 43 14.36 10.91 49.98
N ARG A 44 14.87 9.88 49.28
CA ARG A 44 14.75 9.76 47.82
C ARG A 44 13.28 10.00 47.46
N LEU A 45 13.02 11.08 46.73
CA LEU A 45 11.68 11.40 46.25
C LEU A 45 11.19 10.23 45.39
N SER A 46 9.99 9.72 45.68
CA SER A 46 9.38 8.67 44.87
C SER A 46 8.66 9.28 43.67
N GLU A 47 8.56 8.52 42.58
CA GLU A 47 7.65 8.84 41.48
C GLU A 47 6.19 8.80 41.97
N LYS A 48 5.38 9.78 41.56
CA LYS A 48 3.93 9.79 41.80
C LYS A 48 3.22 8.77 40.90
N THR A 49 3.40 7.51 41.25
CA THR A 49 2.76 6.35 40.62
C THR A 49 1.32 6.20 41.13
N GLY A 50 0.46 5.58 40.31
CA GLY A 50 -0.82 5.07 40.78
C GLY A 50 -0.65 3.91 41.78
N THR A 51 -1.78 3.28 42.10
CA THR A 51 -1.82 2.00 42.82
C THR A 51 -0.92 0.96 42.14
N ASP A 52 -0.48 -0.05 42.88
CA ASP A 52 0.43 -1.07 42.32
C ASP A 52 -0.22 -1.85 41.17
N ALA A 53 -1.55 -1.98 41.19
CA ALA A 53 -2.34 -2.52 40.09
C ALA A 53 -2.32 -1.62 38.82
N GLU A 54 -2.45 -0.30 38.97
CA GLU A 54 -2.30 0.64 37.85
C GLU A 54 -0.87 0.66 37.31
N PHE A 55 0.14 0.54 38.19
CA PHE A 55 1.54 0.45 37.80
C PHE A 55 1.81 -0.83 37.00
N ALA A 56 1.37 -1.99 37.50
CA ALA A 56 1.53 -3.28 36.82
C ALA A 56 0.76 -3.33 35.50
N SER A 57 -0.45 -2.76 35.44
CA SER A 57 -1.22 -2.63 34.20
C SER A 57 -0.54 -1.73 33.16
N HIS A 58 0.19 -0.69 33.59
CA HIS A 58 0.85 0.24 32.68
C HIS A 58 2.21 -0.25 32.19
N TRP A 59 3.00 -0.88 33.06
CA TRP A 59 4.37 -1.30 32.76
C TRP A 59 4.53 -2.79 32.45
N GLY A 60 3.56 -3.64 32.78
CA GLY A 60 3.65 -5.10 32.63
C GLY A 60 4.54 -5.79 33.66
N VAL A 61 4.96 -5.08 34.71
CA VAL A 61 5.80 -5.56 35.83
C VAL A 61 5.39 -4.87 37.13
N THR A 62 5.64 -5.50 38.28
CA THR A 62 5.46 -4.83 39.59
C THR A 62 6.58 -3.82 39.88
N LYS A 63 6.42 -3.03 40.96
CA LYS A 63 7.45 -2.06 41.39
C LYS A 63 8.70 -2.77 41.92
N GLU A 64 8.51 -3.91 42.56
CA GLU A 64 9.55 -4.81 43.06
C GLU A 64 10.34 -5.41 41.88
N GLU A 65 9.65 -5.97 40.89
CA GLU A 65 10.27 -6.51 39.67
C GLU A 65 11.05 -5.44 38.89
N GLU A 66 10.54 -4.21 38.80
CA GLU A 66 11.27 -3.09 38.22
C GLU A 66 12.56 -2.77 39.01
N ALA A 67 12.53 -2.80 40.35
CA ALA A 67 13.68 -2.53 41.20
C ALA A 67 14.75 -3.64 41.10
N GLU A 68 14.35 -4.90 41.04
CA GLU A 68 15.24 -6.05 40.83
C GLU A 68 15.92 -5.97 39.45
N LYS A 69 15.13 -5.77 38.40
CA LYS A 69 15.64 -5.64 37.01
C LYS A 69 16.53 -4.42 36.82
N LEU A 70 16.26 -3.32 37.54
CA LEU A 70 17.11 -2.13 37.55
C LEU A 70 18.45 -2.39 38.24
N THR A 71 18.44 -3.15 39.34
CA THR A 71 19.67 -3.60 40.02
C THR A 71 20.49 -4.54 39.12
N ALA A 72 19.83 -5.45 38.40
CA ALA A 72 20.45 -6.33 37.42
C ALA A 72 21.06 -5.52 36.25
N LEU A 73 20.33 -4.55 35.69
CA LEU A 73 20.81 -3.65 34.63
C LEU A 73 22.06 -2.88 35.07
N ARG A 74 22.04 -2.26 36.25
CA ARG A 74 23.21 -1.55 36.78
C ARG A 74 24.43 -2.46 36.84
N ARG A 75 24.30 -3.65 37.43
CA ARG A 75 25.39 -4.64 37.52
C ARG A 75 25.90 -5.06 36.14
N ALA A 76 24.99 -5.34 35.20
CA ALA A 76 25.35 -5.85 33.86
C ALA A 76 26.01 -4.77 32.99
N VAL A 77 25.62 -3.50 33.14
CA VAL A 77 26.31 -2.35 32.53
C VAL A 77 27.67 -2.13 33.19
N GLU A 78 27.74 -2.02 34.52
CA GLU A 78 28.99 -1.73 35.24
C GLU A 78 30.06 -2.82 35.06
N ALA A 79 29.66 -4.07 34.86
CA ALA A 79 30.56 -5.17 34.48
C ALA A 79 31.18 -5.02 33.08
N THR A 80 30.61 -4.16 32.22
CA THR A 80 31.05 -3.93 30.83
C THR A 80 31.73 -2.56 30.66
N SER A 81 31.16 -1.49 31.24
CA SER A 81 31.67 -0.11 31.14
C SER A 81 32.61 0.30 32.27
N GLY A 82 32.77 -0.53 33.29
CA GLY A 82 33.27 -0.08 34.60
C GLY A 82 32.19 0.69 35.38
N LYS A 83 32.52 1.07 36.62
CA LYS A 83 31.61 1.76 37.55
C LYS A 83 31.08 3.06 36.92
N LEU A 84 29.75 3.19 36.87
CA LEU A 84 29.12 4.36 36.27
C LEU A 84 29.37 5.63 37.09
N PRO A 85 29.60 6.79 36.43
CA PRO A 85 29.56 8.09 37.08
C PRO A 85 28.28 8.31 37.89
N PRO A 86 28.34 9.01 39.04
CA PRO A 86 27.18 9.25 39.89
C PRO A 86 26.00 9.91 39.16
N PHE A 87 26.23 10.74 38.14
CA PHE A 87 25.20 11.25 37.21
C PHE A 87 24.26 10.17 36.63
N PHE A 88 24.74 8.94 36.36
CA PHE A 88 23.89 7.83 35.90
C PHE A 88 23.27 7.09 37.09
N ASP A 89 22.36 7.77 37.79
CA ASP A 89 21.60 7.18 38.89
C ASP A 89 20.57 6.14 38.40
N ASP A 90 19.89 5.54 39.38
CA ASP A 90 18.87 4.51 39.16
C ASP A 90 17.71 5.04 38.31
N MET A 91 17.44 6.34 38.31
CA MET A 91 16.36 6.97 37.54
C MET A 91 16.77 7.23 36.10
N TYR A 92 18.05 7.57 35.87
CA TYR A 92 18.63 7.60 34.54
C TYR A 92 18.58 6.21 33.89
N LEU A 93 19.05 5.17 34.58
CA LEU A 93 19.02 3.79 34.08
C LEU A 93 17.59 3.25 33.87
N LYS A 94 16.66 3.60 34.77
CA LYS A 94 15.24 3.18 34.69
C LYS A 94 14.57 3.63 33.38
N ARG A 95 14.97 4.76 32.78
CA ARG A 95 14.49 5.20 31.46
C ARG A 95 14.78 4.18 30.36
N PHE A 96 16.01 3.67 30.32
CA PHE A 96 16.46 2.69 29.33
C PHE A 96 15.82 1.32 29.58
N LEU A 97 15.68 0.94 30.85
CA LEU A 97 14.97 -0.28 31.24
C LEU A 97 13.51 -0.25 30.77
N ARG A 98 12.78 0.83 31.08
CA ARG A 98 11.38 1.03 30.66
C ARG A 98 11.26 1.03 29.15
N ALA A 99 12.09 1.78 28.43
CA ALA A 99 12.06 1.86 26.96
C ALA A 99 12.26 0.52 26.24
N ARG A 100 12.90 -0.46 26.88
CA ARG A 100 13.07 -1.82 26.34
C ARG A 100 12.14 -2.85 26.97
N GLY A 101 11.03 -2.41 27.57
CA GLY A 101 10.00 -3.31 28.12
C GLY A 101 10.48 -4.12 29.31
N HIS A 102 11.41 -3.56 30.10
CA HIS A 102 12.05 -4.20 31.24
C HIS A 102 12.79 -5.49 30.89
N ASP A 103 13.33 -5.57 29.67
CA ASP A 103 14.36 -6.52 29.23
C ASP A 103 15.75 -5.95 29.57
N VAL A 104 16.47 -6.66 30.45
CA VAL A 104 17.75 -6.19 31.00
C VAL A 104 18.87 -6.18 29.96
N GLU A 105 18.97 -7.18 29.08
CA GLU A 105 20.05 -7.24 28.09
C GLU A 105 19.81 -6.26 26.93
N ARG A 106 18.55 -6.07 26.51
CA ARG A 106 18.21 -5.02 25.54
C ARG A 106 18.43 -3.62 26.10
N ALA A 107 18.08 -3.39 27.36
CA ALA A 107 18.35 -2.12 28.04
C ALA A 107 19.84 -1.85 28.20
N LYS A 108 20.63 -2.87 28.56
CA LYS A 108 22.10 -2.80 28.63
C LYS A 108 22.71 -2.47 27.27
N ALA A 109 22.31 -3.16 26.20
CA ALA A 109 22.81 -2.90 24.85
C ALA A 109 22.53 -1.44 24.41
N MET A 110 21.29 -0.97 24.64
CA MET A 110 20.89 0.42 24.37
C MET A 110 21.71 1.42 25.20
N PHE A 111 21.93 1.15 26.49
CA PHE A 111 22.67 2.05 27.38
C PHE A 111 24.18 2.09 27.08
N LEU A 112 24.79 0.96 26.71
CA LEU A 112 26.19 0.93 26.27
C LEU A 112 26.38 1.69 24.94
N ALA A 113 25.44 1.57 24.01
CA ALA A 113 25.43 2.38 22.79
C ALA A 113 25.27 3.88 23.09
N HIS A 114 24.42 4.24 24.06
CA HIS A 114 24.29 5.62 24.55
C HIS A 114 25.60 6.16 25.13
N LEU A 115 26.32 5.39 25.97
CA LEU A 115 27.61 5.80 26.51
C LEU A 115 28.67 6.03 25.41
N ALA A 116 28.71 5.20 24.38
CA ALA A 116 29.58 5.40 23.22
C ALA A 116 29.20 6.68 22.46
N TRP A 117 27.91 6.84 22.13
CA TRP A 117 27.38 8.02 21.44
C TRP A 117 27.65 9.33 22.20
N ARG A 118 27.49 9.35 23.53
CA ARG A 118 27.82 10.51 24.38
C ARG A 118 29.27 10.95 24.22
N LYS A 119 30.19 9.98 24.18
CA LYS A 119 31.62 10.23 23.99
C LYS A 119 31.93 10.75 22.58
N GLU A 120 31.32 10.15 21.56
CA GLU A 120 31.49 10.55 20.15
C GLU A 120 30.98 11.96 19.86
N ASN A 121 29.93 12.41 20.57
CA ASN A 121 29.28 13.71 20.37
C ASN A 121 29.63 14.74 21.47
N GLU A 122 30.69 14.49 22.26
CA GLU A 122 31.18 15.32 23.37
C GLU A 122 30.11 15.80 24.39
N VAL A 123 29.03 15.02 24.53
CA VAL A 123 27.76 15.43 25.18
C VAL A 123 27.96 15.92 26.61
N ASP A 124 28.83 15.24 27.37
CA ASP A 124 29.11 15.58 28.77
C ASP A 124 29.68 16.99 28.96
N SER A 125 30.24 17.59 27.90
CA SER A 125 30.80 18.95 27.92
C SER A 125 29.96 20.01 27.20
N LEU A 126 28.83 19.65 26.57
CA LEU A 126 28.00 20.60 25.82
C LEU A 126 27.46 21.75 26.69
N LEU A 127 27.06 21.49 27.94
CA LEU A 127 26.57 22.55 28.83
C LEU A 127 27.66 23.57 29.21
N GLU A 128 28.91 23.15 29.28
CA GLU A 128 30.05 23.99 29.67
C GLU A 128 30.68 24.71 28.46
N LYS A 129 30.77 24.04 27.31
CA LYS A 129 31.56 24.49 26.14
C LYS A 129 30.74 24.97 24.94
N PHE A 130 29.50 24.49 24.75
CA PHE A 130 28.73 24.82 23.56
C PHE A 130 27.93 26.12 23.77
N HIS A 131 28.25 27.13 22.96
CA HIS A 131 27.51 28.40 22.94
C HIS A 131 26.76 28.55 21.62
N PHE A 132 25.43 28.50 21.70
CA PHE A 132 24.54 28.71 20.56
C PHE A 132 24.33 30.21 20.33
N LYS A 133 25.34 30.87 19.76
CA LYS A 133 25.39 32.34 19.58
C LYS A 133 24.21 32.90 18.80
N GLU A 134 23.67 32.10 17.88
CA GLU A 134 22.55 32.43 17.00
C GLU A 134 21.18 32.02 17.58
N ARG A 135 21.12 31.60 18.85
CA ARG A 135 19.90 31.14 19.55
C ARG A 135 18.70 32.05 19.34
N ASP A 136 18.84 33.35 19.58
CA ASP A 136 17.69 34.26 19.56
C ASP A 136 17.18 34.50 18.13
N ALA A 137 18.07 34.48 17.14
CA ALA A 137 17.70 34.49 15.73
C ALA A 137 16.98 33.20 15.32
N VAL A 138 17.46 32.05 15.78
CA VAL A 138 16.81 30.74 15.58
C VAL A 138 15.42 30.70 16.22
N LEU A 139 15.30 31.11 17.48
CA LEU A 139 14.03 31.11 18.23
C LEU A 139 13.01 32.12 17.68
N SER A 140 13.45 33.16 16.94
CA SER A 140 12.54 34.05 16.22
C SER A 140 11.81 33.38 15.03
N ILE A 141 12.35 32.27 14.52
CA ILE A 141 11.82 31.53 13.35
C ILE A 141 11.29 30.15 13.75
N TYR A 142 11.91 29.51 14.75
CA TYR A 142 11.43 28.29 15.37
C TYR A 142 11.22 28.52 16.87
N PRO A 143 10.10 29.14 17.26
CA PRO A 143 9.86 29.49 18.66
C PRO A 143 9.55 28.24 19.48
N GLN A 144 10.40 28.00 20.49
CA GLN A 144 10.25 26.92 21.46
C GLN A 144 10.88 27.31 22.80
N GLY A 145 10.36 26.76 23.90
CA GLY A 145 10.86 27.06 25.25
C GLY A 145 10.05 26.38 26.36
N TYR A 146 10.56 26.44 27.59
CA TYR A 146 9.84 25.96 28.78
C TYR A 146 9.07 27.09 29.45
N HIS A 147 7.82 26.82 29.88
CA HIS A 147 6.94 27.82 30.48
C HIS A 147 6.10 27.26 31.65
N LYS A 148 6.56 27.48 32.88
CA LYS A 148 5.93 27.05 34.14
C LYS A 148 5.74 25.53 34.21
N THR A 149 4.89 25.07 35.11
CA THR A 149 4.60 23.65 35.33
C THR A 149 3.12 23.35 35.16
N ASP A 150 2.83 22.09 34.82
CA ASP A 150 1.46 21.56 34.85
C ASP A 150 1.00 21.26 36.30
N LYS A 151 -0.23 20.79 36.45
CA LYS A 151 -0.85 20.40 37.74
C LYS A 151 -0.16 19.22 38.45
N GLN A 152 0.77 18.55 37.78
CA GLN A 152 1.59 17.47 38.34
C GLN A 152 3.03 17.93 38.63
N GLY A 153 3.33 19.22 38.48
CA GLY A 153 4.67 19.78 38.68
C GLY A 153 5.64 19.52 37.52
N ARG A 154 5.17 18.94 36.40
CA ARG A 154 6.02 18.69 35.22
C ARG A 154 6.30 20.01 34.51
N PRO A 155 7.54 20.26 34.05
CA PRO A 155 7.83 21.44 33.24
C PRO A 155 7.04 21.38 31.93
N ILE A 156 6.39 22.49 31.56
CA ILE A 156 5.67 22.59 30.30
C ILE A 156 6.68 23.03 29.23
N TYR A 157 6.74 22.29 28.12
CA TYR A 157 7.54 22.66 26.95
C TYR A 157 6.61 23.05 25.81
N ILE A 158 6.81 24.20 25.19
CA ILE A 158 5.95 24.74 24.12
C ILE A 158 6.77 24.83 22.84
N GLN A 159 6.21 24.36 21.72
CA GLN A 159 6.77 24.54 20.38
C GLN A 159 5.69 25.10 19.45
N HIS A 160 6.05 26.07 18.59
CA HIS A 160 5.14 26.67 17.63
C HIS A 160 5.59 26.42 16.18
N LEU A 161 5.10 25.33 15.60
CA LEU A 161 5.63 24.78 14.34
C LEU A 161 5.21 25.56 13.09
N GLY A 162 4.19 26.43 13.18
CA GLY A 162 3.65 27.16 12.02
C GLY A 162 4.46 28.37 11.55
N GLN A 163 5.47 28.79 12.32
CA GLN A 163 6.42 29.86 11.95
C GLN A 163 7.73 29.32 11.34
N VAL A 164 7.98 28.02 11.46
CA VAL A 164 9.25 27.39 11.06
C VAL A 164 9.51 27.55 9.55
N ASN A 165 10.55 28.31 9.21
CA ASN A 165 11.04 28.42 7.84
C ASN A 165 12.44 27.81 7.74
N LEU A 166 12.52 26.55 7.28
CA LEU A 166 13.80 25.84 7.18
C LEU A 166 14.80 26.49 6.22
N LYS A 167 14.35 27.17 5.17
CA LYS A 167 15.24 27.90 4.25
C LYS A 167 15.91 29.09 4.96
N THR A 168 15.20 29.73 5.88
CA THR A 168 15.79 30.80 6.70
C THR A 168 16.63 30.20 7.85
N LEU A 169 16.18 29.11 8.47
CA LEU A 169 16.91 28.43 9.55
C LEU A 169 18.31 27.96 9.09
N THR A 170 18.39 27.30 7.93
CA THR A 170 19.65 26.85 7.31
C THR A 170 20.56 27.98 6.83
N SER A 171 20.06 29.22 6.75
CA SER A 171 20.87 30.42 6.48
C SER A 171 21.41 31.10 7.75
N ILE A 172 20.90 30.72 8.92
CA ILE A 172 21.28 31.29 10.24
C ILE A 172 22.17 30.32 11.02
N THR A 173 21.93 29.02 10.89
CA THR A 173 22.66 27.99 11.62
C THR A 173 22.83 26.71 10.80
N THR A 174 23.80 25.89 11.19
CA THR A 174 24.05 24.57 10.61
C THR A 174 23.20 23.50 11.29
N GLU A 175 22.89 22.41 10.58
CA GLU A 175 22.20 21.24 11.14
C GLU A 175 22.92 20.68 12.38
N GLU A 176 24.25 20.57 12.36
CA GLU A 176 25.05 20.07 13.49
C GLU A 176 24.84 20.91 14.76
N ARG A 177 24.95 22.24 14.65
CA ARG A 177 24.72 23.16 15.78
C ARG A 177 23.28 23.14 16.30
N MET A 178 22.30 22.93 15.43
CA MET A 178 20.90 22.70 15.85
C MET A 178 20.75 21.41 16.67
N LEU A 179 21.41 20.31 16.25
CA LEU A 179 21.39 19.05 17.00
C LEU A 179 22.16 19.18 18.31
N GLN A 180 23.31 19.87 18.34
CA GLN A 180 24.04 20.19 19.57
C GLN A 180 23.20 21.03 20.54
N TYR A 181 22.44 22.03 20.05
CA TYR A 181 21.52 22.81 20.88
C TYR A 181 20.35 21.96 21.43
N HIS A 182 19.77 21.10 20.59
CA HIS A 182 18.71 20.17 21.00
C HIS A 182 19.18 19.19 22.10
N ILE A 183 20.38 18.63 21.95
CA ILE A 183 21.03 17.78 22.96
C ILE A 183 21.33 18.59 24.23
N GLN A 184 21.80 19.83 24.11
CA GLN A 184 22.07 20.72 25.24
C GLN A 184 20.81 21.00 26.07
N GLU A 185 19.65 21.24 25.45
CA GLU A 185 18.38 21.41 26.17
C GLU A 185 17.94 20.12 26.90
N TYR A 186 18.18 18.93 26.33
CA TYR A 186 17.95 17.66 27.02
C TYR A 186 18.85 17.47 28.26
N GLU A 187 20.15 17.75 28.12
CA GLU A 187 21.09 17.72 29.26
C GLU A 187 20.70 18.76 30.33
N ARG A 188 20.29 19.96 29.93
CA ARG A 188 19.78 21.02 30.82
C ARG A 188 18.52 20.57 31.56
N CYS A 189 17.62 19.89 30.86
CA CYS A 189 16.38 19.37 31.41
C CYS A 189 16.63 18.28 32.46
N LEU A 190 17.54 17.34 32.17
CA LEU A 190 17.90 16.24 33.08
C LEU A 190 18.69 16.72 34.31
N LYS A 191 19.64 17.65 34.14
CA LYS A 191 20.52 18.12 35.23
C LYS A 191 19.92 19.19 36.12
N TYR A 192 19.02 20.04 35.60
CA TYR A 192 18.52 21.21 36.35
C TYR A 192 17.00 21.26 36.43
N ILE A 193 16.29 21.19 35.29
CA ILE A 193 14.83 21.42 35.27
C ILE A 193 14.09 20.33 36.06
N PHE A 194 14.34 19.05 35.78
CA PHE A 194 13.67 17.95 36.47
C PHE A 194 13.98 17.87 37.97
N PRO A 195 15.23 18.03 38.45
CA PRO A 195 15.50 18.12 39.89
C PRO A 195 14.79 19.29 40.58
N ILE A 196 14.82 20.50 40.00
CA ILE A 196 14.14 21.68 40.59
C ILE A 196 12.62 21.48 40.63
N CYS A 197 12.03 20.99 39.53
CA CYS A 197 10.60 20.62 39.51
C CYS A 197 10.27 19.54 40.54
N SER A 198 11.15 18.54 40.74
CA SER A 198 10.95 17.47 41.73
C SER A 198 10.94 18.00 43.16
N LYS A 199 11.88 18.89 43.51
CA LYS A 199 11.94 19.55 44.82
C LYS A 199 10.65 20.30 45.14
N ILE A 200 10.12 21.04 44.17
CA ILE A 200 8.90 21.85 44.33
C ILE A 200 7.63 20.98 44.38
N ALA A 201 7.55 19.95 43.54
CA ALA A 201 6.41 19.03 43.50
C ALA A 201 6.33 18.12 44.74
N GLY A 202 7.42 18.00 45.51
CA GLY A 202 7.52 17.07 46.64
C GLY A 202 7.53 15.59 46.24
N HIS A 203 7.67 15.31 44.94
CA HIS A 203 7.78 13.98 44.36
C HIS A 203 8.64 14.05 43.09
N GLN A 204 9.11 12.90 42.61
CA GLN A 204 9.99 12.88 41.46
C GLN A 204 9.26 13.28 40.16
N ILE A 205 9.92 14.11 39.35
CA ILE A 205 9.50 14.56 38.02
C ILE A 205 10.50 14.02 36.99
N CYS A 206 10.02 13.15 36.10
CA CYS A 206 10.86 12.48 35.09
C CYS A 206 10.54 12.89 33.65
N THR A 207 9.44 13.64 33.45
CA THR A 207 8.86 13.91 32.13
C THR A 207 8.37 15.34 31.96
N THR A 208 8.31 15.81 30.71
CA THR A 208 7.70 17.10 30.33
C THR A 208 6.19 16.97 30.10
N PHE A 209 5.47 18.10 30.16
CA PHE A 209 4.17 18.25 29.50
C PHE A 209 4.36 19.09 28.23
N THR A 210 4.19 18.52 27.04
CA THR A 210 4.53 19.21 25.79
C THR A 210 3.28 19.79 25.12
N ILE A 211 3.31 21.07 24.74
CA ILE A 211 2.29 21.73 23.92
C ILE A 211 2.87 21.95 22.52
N LEU A 212 2.25 21.35 21.51
CA LEU A 212 2.61 21.54 20.10
C LEU A 212 1.55 22.42 19.43
N ASP A 213 1.86 23.68 19.21
CA ASP A 213 0.98 24.62 18.50
C ASP A 213 1.24 24.57 16.99
N LEU A 214 0.21 24.15 16.24
CA LEU A 214 0.26 23.97 14.80
C LEU A 214 -0.38 25.13 14.03
N LYS A 215 -0.73 26.23 14.70
CA LYS A 215 -1.27 27.44 14.07
C LYS A 215 -0.31 27.98 13.02
N GLY A 216 -0.69 27.89 11.74
CA GLY A 216 0.13 28.30 10.59
C GLY A 216 0.84 27.16 9.84
N VAL A 217 0.81 25.93 10.38
CA VAL A 217 1.35 24.74 9.70
C VAL A 217 0.55 24.42 8.43
N GLY A 218 1.26 23.95 7.40
CA GLY A 218 0.70 23.61 6.09
C GLY A 218 1.74 22.89 5.22
N LEU A 219 1.35 22.45 4.02
CA LEU A 219 2.16 21.56 3.17
C LEU A 219 3.60 22.05 2.88
N ARG A 220 3.83 23.37 2.84
CA ARG A 220 5.15 23.98 2.65
C ARG A 220 6.21 23.57 3.69
N HIS A 221 5.78 23.09 4.86
CA HIS A 221 6.69 22.64 5.92
C HIS A 221 7.11 21.17 5.76
N LEU A 222 6.57 20.43 4.77
CA LEU A 222 6.91 19.03 4.48
C LEU A 222 7.97 18.88 3.38
N THR A 223 9.12 19.53 3.53
CA THR A 223 10.27 19.26 2.65
C THR A 223 10.93 17.93 3.02
N GLY A 224 11.70 17.33 2.10
CA GLY A 224 12.55 16.17 2.43
C GLY A 224 13.60 16.50 3.49
N GLU A 225 14.08 17.74 3.50
CA GLU A 225 14.99 18.29 4.51
C GLU A 225 14.33 18.34 5.90
N THR A 226 13.07 18.78 6.00
CA THR A 226 12.28 18.71 7.24
C THR A 226 12.26 17.29 7.80
N LYS A 227 11.99 16.31 6.93
CA LYS A 227 11.89 14.89 7.32
C LYS A 227 13.26 14.34 7.75
N ARG A 228 14.34 14.74 7.07
CA ARG A 228 15.72 14.35 7.40
C ARG A 228 16.10 14.81 8.81
N ILE A 229 15.84 16.09 9.12
CA ILE A 229 16.13 16.69 10.43
C ILE A 229 15.23 16.09 11.51
N LEU A 230 13.92 15.95 11.24
CA LEU A 230 12.97 15.36 12.18
C LEU A 230 13.31 13.91 12.52
N ASN A 231 13.70 13.10 11.54
CA ASN A 231 14.12 11.71 11.79
C ASN A 231 15.37 11.68 12.69
N LYS A 232 16.38 12.52 12.44
CA LYS A 232 17.57 12.60 13.30
C LYS A 232 17.24 13.01 14.74
N ILE A 233 16.31 13.96 14.92
CA ILE A 233 15.79 14.35 16.24
C ILE A 233 15.12 13.15 16.92
N VAL A 234 14.19 12.46 16.23
CA VAL A 234 13.52 11.26 16.76
C VAL A 234 14.51 10.14 17.09
N ASP A 235 15.53 9.92 16.26
CA ASP A 235 16.59 8.94 16.51
C ASP A 235 17.44 9.31 17.74
N ILE A 236 17.77 10.58 17.94
CA ILE A 236 18.47 11.05 19.15
C ILE A 236 17.58 10.85 20.38
N ASP A 237 16.33 11.32 20.34
CA ASP A 237 15.40 11.30 21.47
C ASP A 237 15.10 9.86 21.91
N SER A 238 14.80 8.97 20.95
CA SER A 238 14.40 7.58 21.23
C SER A 238 15.56 6.68 21.63
N ASN A 239 16.79 6.94 21.17
CA ASN A 239 17.97 6.13 21.50
C ASN A 239 18.73 6.65 22.73
N ASN A 240 18.75 7.97 22.97
CA ASN A 240 19.60 8.60 24.00
C ASN A 240 18.83 9.29 25.12
N TYR A 241 17.59 9.73 24.88
CA TYR A 241 16.76 10.40 25.88
C TYR A 241 15.40 9.71 26.12
N PRO A 242 15.35 8.37 26.28
CA PRO A 242 14.10 7.63 26.43
C PRO A 242 13.27 8.08 27.64
N GLU A 243 11.95 7.90 27.54
CA GLU A 243 10.98 8.16 28.62
C GLU A 243 11.08 9.57 29.26
N THR A 244 11.62 10.55 28.53
CA THR A 244 11.62 11.99 28.89
C THR A 244 10.35 12.71 28.44
N LEU A 245 9.76 12.28 27.31
CA LEU A 245 8.49 12.81 26.83
C LEU A 245 7.35 12.26 27.70
N GLY A 246 6.59 13.17 28.32
CA GLY A 246 5.35 12.88 29.01
C GLY A 246 4.13 13.14 28.11
N GLN A 247 3.04 13.63 28.70
CA GLN A 247 1.82 13.91 27.93
C GLN A 247 2.09 15.05 26.94
N THR A 248 1.74 14.83 25.67
CA THR A 248 1.80 15.85 24.61
C THR A 248 0.40 16.23 24.17
N LEU A 249 0.10 17.54 24.12
CA LEU A 249 -1.15 18.10 23.61
C LEU A 249 -0.87 18.92 22.35
N ILE A 250 -1.41 18.46 21.21
CA ILE A 250 -1.37 19.17 19.94
C ILE A 250 -2.58 20.10 19.86
N ILE A 251 -2.34 21.39 19.63
CA ILE A 251 -3.37 22.43 19.54
C ILE A 251 -3.33 23.14 18.18
N ASN A 252 -4.43 23.80 17.81
CA ASN A 252 -4.60 24.51 16.53
C ASN A 252 -4.27 23.67 15.28
N ALA A 253 -4.46 22.35 15.35
CA ALA A 253 -4.20 21.43 14.25
C ALA A 253 -5.06 21.78 13.01
N PRO A 254 -4.46 22.17 11.87
CA PRO A 254 -5.22 22.42 10.63
C PRO A 254 -5.83 21.12 10.09
N SER A 255 -6.83 21.21 9.21
CA SER A 255 -7.49 20.02 8.61
C SER A 255 -6.50 19.07 7.92
N VAL A 256 -5.47 19.62 7.25
CA VAL A 256 -4.37 18.87 6.64
C VAL A 256 -3.52 18.09 7.66
N PHE A 257 -3.53 18.47 8.95
CA PHE A 257 -2.75 17.80 9.98
C PHE A 257 -3.14 16.33 10.15
N LYS A 258 -4.38 15.91 9.85
CA LYS A 258 -4.71 14.47 9.86
C LYS A 258 -3.84 13.67 8.88
N MET A 259 -3.57 14.23 7.70
CA MET A 259 -2.67 13.65 6.70
C MET A 259 -1.20 13.75 7.15
N LEU A 260 -0.78 14.86 7.77
CA LEU A 260 0.57 14.98 8.35
C LEU A 260 0.81 13.93 9.45
N TRP A 261 -0.16 13.80 10.35
CA TRP A 261 -0.13 12.86 11.46
C TRP A 261 -0.16 11.40 10.98
N SER A 262 -0.87 11.07 9.91
CA SER A 262 -0.79 9.72 9.31
C SER A 262 0.60 9.36 8.75
N VAL A 263 1.44 10.36 8.44
CA VAL A 263 2.84 10.16 7.99
C VAL A 263 3.82 10.13 9.17
N VAL A 264 3.60 10.95 10.20
CA VAL A 264 4.48 11.04 11.39
C VAL A 264 4.19 9.94 12.41
N LYS A 265 2.92 9.61 12.66
CA LYS A 265 2.50 8.62 13.66
C LYS A 265 3.20 7.25 13.50
N PRO A 266 3.39 6.69 12.28
CA PRO A 266 4.12 5.43 12.10
C PRO A 266 5.62 5.50 12.41
N MET A 267 6.21 6.70 12.49
CA MET A 267 7.61 6.92 12.89
C MET A 267 7.79 6.95 14.41
N LEU A 268 6.69 7.04 15.17
CA LEU A 268 6.68 7.07 16.62
C LEU A 268 6.36 5.67 17.16
N ASP A 269 7.04 5.25 18.22
CA ASP A 269 6.71 4.00 18.91
C ASP A 269 5.30 4.06 19.55
N VAL A 270 4.71 2.89 19.82
CA VAL A 270 3.33 2.76 20.31
C VAL A 270 3.11 3.49 21.65
N ARG A 271 4.11 3.56 22.53
CA ARG A 271 4.00 4.26 23.82
C ARG A 271 4.07 5.77 23.63
N THR A 272 4.95 6.25 22.77
CA THR A 272 4.98 7.67 22.36
C THR A 272 3.66 8.08 21.70
N GLN A 273 3.09 7.25 20.83
CA GLN A 273 1.76 7.52 20.24
C GLN A 273 0.66 7.65 21.32
N ALA A 274 0.66 6.79 22.34
CA ALA A 274 -0.32 6.83 23.44
C ALA A 274 -0.22 8.11 24.31
N LYS A 275 0.95 8.74 24.36
CA LYS A 275 1.19 10.00 25.08
C LYS A 275 0.72 11.24 24.31
N VAL A 276 0.42 11.13 23.02
CA VAL A 276 0.05 12.28 22.17
C VAL A 276 -1.46 12.40 21.99
N LYS A 277 -2.01 13.56 22.34
CA LYS A 277 -3.42 13.90 22.18
C LYS A 277 -3.60 15.09 21.25
N VAL A 278 -4.47 14.97 20.25
CA VAL A 278 -4.86 16.08 19.37
C VAL A 278 -6.13 16.72 19.93
N ALA A 279 -6.06 18.01 20.28
CA ALA A 279 -7.19 18.78 20.77
C ALA A 279 -8.11 19.22 19.63
N SER A 280 -9.37 19.56 19.97
CA SER A 280 -10.28 20.21 19.03
C SER A 280 -9.84 21.66 18.74
N SER A 281 -10.48 22.32 17.78
CA SER A 281 -10.29 23.76 17.53
C SER A 281 -10.55 24.64 18.76
N ASN A 282 -11.42 24.20 19.66
CA ASN A 282 -11.52 24.76 21.02
C ASN A 282 -10.68 23.90 21.98
N TYR A 283 -9.37 24.17 22.05
CA TYR A 283 -8.42 23.37 22.84
C TYR A 283 -8.38 23.74 24.32
N MET A 284 -8.86 24.93 24.71
CA MET A 284 -8.70 25.45 26.07
C MET A 284 -9.33 24.57 27.17
N PRO A 285 -10.56 24.02 27.01
CA PRO A 285 -11.15 23.11 28.00
C PRO A 285 -10.38 21.79 28.16
N GLU A 286 -9.58 21.39 27.16
CA GLU A 286 -8.71 20.22 27.24
C GLU A 286 -7.40 20.57 27.95
N LEU A 287 -6.78 21.71 27.60
CA LEU A 287 -5.54 22.19 28.22
C LEU A 287 -5.71 22.45 29.73
N LEU A 288 -6.85 23.03 30.14
CA LEU A 288 -7.18 23.31 31.54
C LEU A 288 -7.33 22.05 32.43
N LYS A 289 -7.44 20.85 31.85
CA LYS A 289 -7.39 19.59 32.61
C LYS A 289 -5.99 19.32 33.17
N TYR A 290 -4.96 19.77 32.46
CA TYR A 290 -3.56 19.49 32.77
C TYR A 290 -2.83 20.70 33.37
N VAL A 291 -3.15 21.92 32.94
CA VAL A 291 -2.44 23.15 33.32
C VAL A 291 -3.39 24.16 33.96
N ASP A 292 -2.96 24.84 35.02
CA ASP A 292 -3.70 25.96 35.61
C ASP A 292 -3.62 27.22 34.74
N ILE A 293 -4.69 28.00 34.68
CA ILE A 293 -4.80 29.16 33.78
C ILE A 293 -3.72 30.24 34.03
N GLU A 294 -3.21 30.34 35.26
CA GLU A 294 -2.11 31.24 35.65
C GLU A 294 -0.73 30.77 35.13
N ASN A 295 -0.62 29.49 34.75
CA ASN A 295 0.57 28.87 34.15
C ASN A 295 0.48 28.76 32.62
N ILE A 296 -0.68 29.01 32.01
CA ILE A 296 -0.83 29.07 30.54
C ILE A 296 -0.43 30.47 30.04
N PRO A 297 0.44 30.60 29.02
CA PRO A 297 0.80 31.91 28.46
C PRO A 297 -0.38 32.69 27.91
N ALA A 298 -0.34 34.02 28.03
CA ALA A 298 -1.38 34.91 27.51
C ALA A 298 -1.66 34.72 26.00
N TYR A 299 -0.63 34.46 25.18
CA TYR A 299 -0.78 34.23 23.74
C TYR A 299 -1.48 32.90 23.38
N LEU A 300 -1.59 31.95 24.31
CA LEU A 300 -2.41 30.74 24.17
C LEU A 300 -3.82 30.88 24.78
N GLY A 301 -4.13 32.04 25.37
CA GLY A 301 -5.41 32.33 26.04
C GLY A 301 -5.40 32.15 27.57
N GLY A 302 -4.22 32.02 28.18
CA GLY A 302 -4.07 31.99 29.64
C GLY A 302 -3.82 33.37 30.25
N LYS A 303 -3.28 33.40 31.48
CA LYS A 303 -2.95 34.63 32.22
C LYS A 303 -1.46 34.82 32.51
N SER A 304 -0.65 33.79 32.25
CA SER A 304 0.78 33.84 32.53
C SER A 304 1.49 34.85 31.62
N LYS A 305 2.31 35.72 32.20
CA LYS A 305 3.20 36.63 31.46
C LYS A 305 4.43 35.88 30.96
N GLY A 306 4.86 36.20 29.75
CA GLY A 306 6.00 35.60 29.06
C GLY A 306 5.75 35.56 27.56
N SER A 307 6.82 35.69 26.78
CA SER A 307 6.83 35.45 25.34
C SER A 307 6.90 33.93 25.03
N LEU A 308 6.96 33.60 23.75
CA LEU A 308 7.09 32.22 23.26
C LEU A 308 8.54 31.70 23.28
N VAL A 309 9.51 32.57 23.57
CA VAL A 309 10.96 32.26 23.62
C VAL A 309 11.59 32.52 25.01
N ASP A 310 10.80 33.05 25.95
CA ASP A 310 11.20 33.27 27.33
C ASP A 310 11.26 31.92 28.06
N ASP A 311 12.38 31.62 28.71
CA ASP A 311 12.52 30.43 29.57
C ASP A 311 11.96 30.75 30.96
N VAL A 312 10.65 30.57 31.16
CA VAL A 312 9.95 31.02 32.38
C VAL A 312 9.65 29.82 33.27
N GLY A 313 10.24 29.73 34.45
CA GLY A 313 9.88 28.66 35.39
C GLY A 313 10.62 28.71 36.71
N PRO A 314 10.39 27.73 37.60
CA PRO A 314 11.08 27.69 38.88
C PRO A 314 12.60 27.43 38.75
N TRP A 315 13.05 26.87 37.64
CA TRP A 315 14.47 26.75 37.27
C TRP A 315 15.17 28.09 36.96
N GLN A 316 14.44 29.22 37.03
CA GLN A 316 14.99 30.57 37.01
C GLN A 316 15.14 31.17 38.42
N ILE A 317 14.85 30.42 39.49
CA ILE A 317 15.01 30.87 40.88
C ILE A 317 16.46 30.59 41.31
N PRO A 318 17.32 31.62 41.51
CA PRO A 318 18.76 31.40 41.69
C PRO A 318 19.13 30.50 42.87
N GLN A 319 18.34 30.55 43.96
CA GLN A 319 18.55 29.71 45.14
C GLN A 319 18.37 28.22 44.81
N LEU A 320 17.31 27.86 44.07
CA LEU A 320 17.02 26.47 43.71
C LEU A 320 18.01 25.93 42.68
N VAL A 321 18.49 26.78 41.77
CA VAL A 321 19.57 26.43 40.83
C VAL A 321 20.86 26.14 41.60
N ALA A 322 21.29 27.04 42.47
CA ALA A 322 22.51 26.87 43.26
C ALA A 322 22.44 25.65 44.20
N GLU A 323 21.28 25.34 44.77
CA GLU A 323 21.08 24.10 45.55
C GLU A 323 21.25 22.84 44.70
N VAL A 324 20.64 22.78 43.51
CA VAL A 324 20.73 21.60 42.62
C VAL A 324 22.14 21.47 42.01
N GLU A 325 22.80 22.59 41.71
CA GLU A 325 24.22 22.61 41.31
C GLU A 325 25.14 22.10 42.43
N ALA A 326 24.90 22.50 43.69
CA ALA A 326 25.66 22.00 44.83
C ALA A 326 25.43 20.50 45.07
N GLU A 327 24.19 20.02 44.95
CA GLU A 327 23.85 18.59 45.03
C GLU A 327 24.49 17.78 43.89
N ALA A 328 24.45 18.27 42.65
CA ALA A 328 25.10 17.63 41.50
C ALA A 328 26.63 17.61 41.65
N ALA A 329 27.24 18.71 42.07
CA ALA A 329 28.69 18.80 42.29
C ALA A 329 29.15 17.90 43.45
N ALA A 330 28.41 17.86 44.57
CA ALA A 330 28.68 16.96 45.68
C ALA A 330 28.57 15.48 45.27
N ARG A 331 27.56 15.15 44.45
CA ARG A 331 27.32 13.82 43.88
C ARG A 331 28.44 13.40 42.91
N ASP A 332 28.91 14.29 42.05
CA ASP A 332 29.97 14.03 41.06
C ASP A 332 31.40 14.26 41.60
N GLY A 333 31.56 14.58 42.89
CA GLY A 333 32.86 14.75 43.55
C GLY A 333 33.62 16.02 43.13
N ARG A 334 32.93 17.03 42.59
CA ARG A 334 33.49 18.33 42.19
C ARG A 334 33.42 19.32 43.35
N ALA A 335 34.42 20.19 43.48
CA ALA A 335 34.40 21.24 44.50
C ALA A 335 33.35 22.31 44.19
N VAL A 336 32.43 22.56 45.13
CA VAL A 336 31.40 23.60 45.01
C VAL A 336 32.03 24.98 45.18
N ALA A 337 31.92 25.83 44.16
CA ALA A 337 32.27 27.25 44.29
C ALA A 337 31.15 27.98 45.04
N THR A 338 31.45 28.61 46.17
CA THR A 338 30.47 29.37 46.95
C THR A 338 30.08 30.67 46.23
N PRO A 339 28.78 31.00 46.13
CA PRO A 339 28.36 32.29 45.59
C PRO A 339 28.86 33.44 46.48
N LYS A 340 29.52 34.43 45.90
CA LYS A 340 29.79 35.70 46.60
C LYS A 340 28.47 36.42 46.83
N SER A 341 28.13 36.71 48.08
CA SER A 341 27.02 37.61 48.39
C SER A 341 27.42 39.05 48.06
N THR A 342 26.75 39.66 47.11
CA THR A 342 26.72 41.12 46.95
C THR A 342 25.29 41.60 47.15
N THR A 343 24.98 41.92 48.41
CA THR A 343 23.95 42.91 48.72
C THR A 343 24.44 44.26 48.22
N ASP A 344 23.69 44.89 47.31
CA ASP A 344 23.58 46.34 47.27
C ASP A 344 22.25 46.73 46.62
N GLU A 345 21.51 47.61 47.29
CA GLU A 345 20.26 48.19 46.78
C GLU A 345 20.59 49.47 45.98
N GLY A 346 20.00 49.63 44.81
CA GLY A 346 20.27 50.79 43.94
C GLY A 346 19.30 50.93 42.78
N THR A 347 18.20 51.63 43.01
CA THR A 347 17.11 51.89 42.04
C THR A 347 17.50 52.95 40.98
N PRO A 348 16.67 53.24 39.95
CA PRO A 348 16.91 52.83 38.57
C PRO A 348 17.28 54.01 37.64
N LEU A 349 17.64 53.72 36.39
CA LEU A 349 17.61 54.72 35.30
C LEU A 349 17.11 54.13 33.98
N ALA A 350 16.51 54.99 33.16
CA ALA A 350 15.65 54.60 32.04
C ALA A 350 16.26 54.89 30.66
N GLY A 351 15.79 54.15 29.66
CA GLY A 351 15.53 54.64 28.30
C GLY A 351 16.70 55.10 27.42
N ALA A 352 16.95 54.36 26.35
CA ALA A 352 17.51 54.89 25.11
C ALA A 352 16.76 54.30 23.91
N LYS A 353 16.41 55.14 22.94
CA LYS A 353 15.82 54.73 21.65
C LYS A 353 16.92 54.47 20.61
N ALA A 354 16.50 53.75 19.57
CA ALA A 354 17.19 53.44 18.32
C ALA A 354 18.13 54.50 17.72
N GLU A 355 19.11 54.01 16.96
CA GLU A 355 19.55 54.62 15.70
C GLU A 355 20.01 53.53 14.71
N GLU A 356 19.67 53.69 13.42
CA GLU A 356 20.17 52.88 12.31
C GLU A 356 21.50 53.44 11.78
N PRO A 357 22.28 52.65 11.05
CA PRO A 357 23.03 53.19 9.93
C PRO A 357 22.66 52.53 8.60
N ASN A 358 22.16 53.36 7.70
CA ASN A 358 21.90 53.07 6.31
C ASN A 358 23.21 53.17 5.51
N THR A 359 23.59 52.16 4.72
CA THR A 359 24.58 52.30 3.62
C THR A 359 24.41 51.22 2.55
N THR A 360 23.96 51.65 1.37
CA THR A 360 24.11 50.94 0.10
C THR A 360 25.56 50.97 -0.40
N LEU A 361 26.02 49.88 -1.02
CA LEU A 361 27.01 49.93 -2.12
C LEU A 361 26.99 48.62 -2.92
N GLU A 362 27.01 48.74 -4.25
CA GLU A 362 26.91 47.62 -5.19
C GLU A 362 28.29 47.08 -5.64
N LEU A 363 28.31 45.76 -5.90
CA LEU A 363 29.04 45.01 -6.94
C LEU A 363 30.31 45.59 -7.60
N GLY A 364 31.37 44.76 -7.60
CA GLY A 364 32.45 44.87 -8.60
C GLY A 364 33.48 43.73 -8.58
N GLY A 365 33.30 42.71 -9.45
CA GLY A 365 34.35 41.84 -10.03
C GLY A 365 35.29 41.01 -9.12
N ILE A 366 36.10 40.05 -9.59
CA ILE A 366 36.30 39.41 -10.91
C ILE A 366 36.72 37.93 -10.65
N ASN A 367 36.48 37.01 -11.59
CA ASN A 367 37.10 35.68 -11.62
C ASN A 367 38.65 35.76 -11.63
N GLU A 368 39.33 34.83 -10.94
CA GLU A 368 40.21 33.79 -11.56
C GLU A 368 40.95 32.94 -10.50
N ALA A 369 41.57 31.85 -10.98
CA ALA A 369 42.54 30.95 -10.30
C ALA A 369 41.99 29.68 -9.62
N ALA A 370 41.64 28.70 -10.43
CA ALA A 370 41.82 27.28 -10.09
C ALA A 370 43.05 26.74 -10.83
N LYS A 371 44.05 26.19 -10.11
CA LYS A 371 44.92 25.07 -10.57
C LYS A 371 45.95 24.58 -9.53
N HIS A 372 46.00 23.26 -9.39
CA HIS A 372 47.10 22.40 -8.91
C HIS A 372 47.62 22.52 -7.47
N ALA A 373 47.38 21.47 -6.67
CA ALA A 373 48.44 20.50 -6.35
C ALA A 373 47.83 19.12 -5.98
N ASP A 374 48.37 18.04 -6.53
CA ASP A 374 48.10 16.65 -6.13
C ASP A 374 48.83 16.27 -4.83
N GLY A 375 48.36 15.23 -4.13
CA GLY A 375 49.09 14.65 -2.99
C GLY A 375 48.32 13.54 -2.26
N ALA A 376 48.56 12.29 -2.63
CA ALA A 376 47.84 11.13 -2.09
C ALA A 376 48.44 10.56 -0.79
N ALA A 377 47.61 9.92 0.05
CA ALA A 377 47.89 8.59 0.63
C ALA A 377 46.67 7.95 1.36
N HIS A 378 46.64 6.61 1.39
CA HIS A 378 45.84 5.71 2.24
C HIS A 378 44.36 5.41 1.92
N ALA A 379 44.18 4.45 1.00
CA ALA A 379 43.30 3.28 1.20
C ALA A 379 44.12 2.16 1.93
N PRO A 380 43.58 0.98 2.35
CA PRO A 380 42.27 0.40 1.99
C PRO A 380 41.47 -0.31 3.11
N LEU A 381 40.16 -0.47 2.88
CA LEU A 381 39.33 -1.66 3.18
C LEU A 381 37.95 -1.46 2.51
N LEU A 382 37.20 -2.55 2.25
CA LEU A 382 35.95 -2.59 1.47
C LEU A 382 36.09 -2.55 -0.07
N ARG A 383 36.70 -3.61 -0.63
CA ARG A 383 36.25 -4.26 -1.87
C ARG A 383 36.14 -5.76 -1.60
N GLN A 384 35.28 -6.46 -2.35
CA GLN A 384 34.62 -7.72 -1.97
C GLN A 384 33.52 -7.45 -0.91
N GLU A 385 32.25 -7.84 -1.09
CA GLU A 385 31.65 -8.76 -2.06
C GLU A 385 30.51 -8.12 -2.87
N SER A 386 30.51 -8.32 -4.19
CA SER A 386 29.35 -8.06 -5.07
C SER A 386 29.44 -9.01 -6.26
N ALA A 387 28.87 -10.20 -6.08
CA ALA A 387 28.66 -11.19 -7.13
C ALA A 387 27.15 -11.35 -7.37
N TYR A 388 26.79 -11.85 -8.57
CA TYR A 388 25.43 -12.03 -9.11
C TYR A 388 24.73 -10.79 -9.68
N LEU A 389 25.11 -10.45 -10.92
CA LEU A 389 24.24 -9.84 -11.92
C LEU A 389 24.58 -10.41 -13.31
N ASP A 390 24.24 -11.68 -13.54
CA ASP A 390 24.41 -12.37 -14.82
C ASP A 390 23.36 -11.89 -15.84
N ALA A 391 23.58 -10.70 -16.36
CA ALA A 391 22.89 -10.14 -17.52
C ALA A 391 23.87 -9.50 -18.53
N VAL A 392 25.19 -9.60 -18.28
CA VAL A 392 26.24 -8.96 -19.09
C VAL A 392 26.93 -9.95 -20.03
N ASP A 393 27.07 -11.22 -19.64
CA ASP A 393 27.77 -12.23 -20.45
C ASP A 393 27.05 -12.58 -21.77
N PHE A 394 25.74 -12.33 -21.89
CA PHE A 394 25.03 -12.50 -23.17
C PHE A 394 25.35 -11.40 -24.19
N ILE A 395 25.68 -10.18 -23.73
CA ILE A 395 25.98 -9.05 -24.62
C ILE A 395 27.41 -9.14 -25.17
N ASP A 396 28.33 -9.72 -24.41
CA ASP A 396 29.74 -9.88 -24.81
C ASP A 396 30.00 -11.16 -25.62
N ALA A 397 29.19 -12.23 -25.43
CA ALA A 397 29.22 -13.41 -26.28
C ALA A 397 28.80 -13.09 -27.74
N ALA A 398 27.70 -12.34 -27.91
CA ALA A 398 27.21 -11.93 -29.24
C ALA A 398 28.15 -10.96 -30.00
N ARG A 399 29.18 -10.42 -29.33
CA ARG A 399 30.15 -9.48 -29.91
C ARG A 399 31.46 -10.11 -30.37
N ARG A 400 31.73 -11.39 -30.07
CA ARG A 400 33.03 -12.04 -30.39
C ARG A 400 32.99 -12.96 -31.61
N ASP A 401 31.82 -13.40 -32.06
CA ASP A 401 31.66 -14.29 -33.24
C ASP A 401 31.30 -13.56 -34.56
N SER A 402 31.59 -12.26 -34.68
CA SER A 402 31.33 -11.52 -35.93
C SER A 402 32.45 -10.56 -36.37
N MET A 403 33.72 -10.97 -36.24
CA MET A 403 34.82 -10.35 -37.00
C MET A 403 35.84 -11.36 -37.54
N SER A 404 35.48 -12.05 -38.63
CA SER A 404 36.45 -12.39 -39.68
C SER A 404 35.77 -12.47 -41.06
N SER A 405 36.19 -11.56 -41.95
CA SER A 405 36.06 -11.59 -43.43
C SER A 405 34.72 -11.98 -44.10
N VAL A 406 34.09 -11.04 -44.83
CA VAL A 406 34.08 -10.97 -46.31
C VAL A 406 33.07 -9.90 -46.80
N THR A 407 33.60 -8.91 -47.54
CA THR A 407 32.98 -7.93 -48.48
C THR A 407 31.46 -7.67 -48.52
N SER A 408 31.09 -6.38 -48.40
CA SER A 408 29.89 -5.79 -49.02
C SER A 408 30.14 -5.41 -50.50
N PRO A 409 29.10 -5.16 -51.32
CA PRO A 409 28.62 -3.77 -51.43
C PRO A 409 27.10 -3.55 -51.67
N SER A 410 26.69 -2.32 -51.35
CA SER A 410 25.52 -1.54 -51.85
C SER A 410 24.13 -1.82 -51.27
N GLY A 411 23.33 -0.81 -50.93
CA GLY A 411 23.63 0.63 -50.92
C GLY A 411 22.58 1.51 -50.23
N GLU A 412 23.06 2.68 -49.79
CA GLU A 412 22.34 3.92 -49.42
C GLU A 412 21.39 3.94 -48.20
N ALA A 413 21.51 5.04 -47.45
CA ALA A 413 20.96 5.21 -46.11
C ALA A 413 19.95 6.36 -46.04
N SER A 414 19.00 6.29 -45.11
CA SER A 414 18.14 7.42 -44.79
C SER A 414 18.89 8.46 -43.94
N VAL A 415 18.62 9.74 -44.19
CA VAL A 415 19.14 10.84 -43.36
C VAL A 415 17.97 11.72 -42.91
N TYR A 416 17.75 11.75 -41.59
CA TYR A 416 16.92 12.76 -40.93
C TYR A 416 17.83 13.88 -40.43
N SER A 417 17.53 15.14 -40.76
CA SER A 417 18.21 16.31 -40.20
C SER A 417 17.22 17.40 -39.81
N SER A 418 17.27 17.84 -38.55
CA SER A 418 16.38 18.83 -37.96
C SER A 418 16.57 20.25 -38.53
N PRO A 419 15.53 21.08 -38.64
CA PRO A 419 15.66 22.47 -39.11
C PRO A 419 16.06 23.44 -37.98
N ARG A 420 17.03 24.32 -38.28
CA ARG A 420 17.15 25.65 -37.66
C ARG A 420 16.77 26.69 -38.73
N GLY A 421 16.13 27.79 -38.31
CA GLY A 421 15.40 28.68 -39.23
C GLY A 421 16.25 29.72 -39.96
N GLY A 422 15.65 30.37 -40.97
CA GLY A 422 16.23 31.54 -41.64
C GLY A 422 15.48 31.99 -42.90
N SER A 423 15.06 33.26 -42.91
CA SER A 423 14.71 34.13 -44.05
C SER A 423 13.46 33.87 -44.93
N VAL A 424 12.76 34.99 -45.09
CA VAL A 424 11.59 35.35 -45.92
C VAL A 424 11.79 35.16 -47.42
N GLY A 425 10.71 34.78 -48.13
CA GLY A 425 10.57 34.93 -49.59
C GLY A 425 9.14 34.68 -50.11
N THR A 426 8.48 35.71 -50.63
CA THR A 426 7.23 35.70 -51.44
C THR A 426 7.55 36.24 -52.86
N PRO A 427 6.64 36.29 -53.88
CA PRO A 427 5.24 35.81 -54.03
C PRO A 427 5.17 34.58 -54.99
N ARG A 428 4.08 34.11 -55.65
CA ARG A 428 2.67 34.51 -55.97
C ARG A 428 1.68 33.41 -55.51
N ILE A 429 0.34 33.48 -55.56
CA ILE A 429 -0.74 33.95 -56.50
C ILE A 429 -0.90 33.11 -57.79
N ASP A 430 -2.01 32.37 -57.83
CA ASP A 430 -3.03 32.19 -58.90
C ASP A 430 -4.08 31.24 -58.26
N GLU A 431 -5.13 31.72 -57.57
CA GLU A 431 -6.45 32.17 -58.05
C GLU A 431 -7.30 31.11 -58.81
N GLU A 432 -8.57 31.02 -58.36
CA GLU A 432 -9.74 30.18 -58.76
C GLU A 432 -10.09 29.02 -57.77
N GLY A 433 -11.24 29.01 -57.08
CA GLY A 433 -12.33 30.00 -57.01
C GLY A 433 -13.27 29.82 -55.79
N PHE A 434 -14.19 30.78 -55.60
CA PHE A 434 -15.15 30.91 -54.48
C PHE A 434 -16.14 29.71 -54.42
N ALA A 435 -16.58 29.16 -53.27
CA ALA A 435 -17.32 29.73 -52.11
C ALA A 435 -18.77 30.17 -52.45
N PRO A 436 -19.73 30.28 -51.49
CA PRO A 436 -19.87 29.68 -50.15
C PRO A 436 -21.29 29.07 -49.90
N HIS A 437 -21.62 28.60 -48.68
CA HIS A 437 -22.67 29.21 -47.83
C HIS A 437 -22.96 28.40 -46.54
N LEU A 438 -23.11 29.14 -45.42
CA LEU A 438 -23.63 28.62 -44.16
C LEU A 438 -25.16 28.48 -44.21
N ALA A 439 -25.69 27.51 -43.48
CA ALA A 439 -26.99 27.65 -42.80
C ALA A 439 -26.91 27.00 -41.41
N VAL A 440 -27.04 27.82 -40.37
CA VAL A 440 -27.25 27.35 -38.99
C VAL A 440 -28.73 27.02 -38.84
N SER A 441 -29.06 25.86 -38.26
CA SER A 441 -30.41 25.58 -37.75
C SER A 441 -30.31 25.03 -36.34
N THR A 442 -31.12 25.61 -35.46
CA THR A 442 -31.26 25.25 -34.04
C THR A 442 -32.38 24.23 -33.82
N GLU A 443 -32.26 23.49 -32.71
CA GLU A 443 -33.28 22.62 -32.07
C GLU A 443 -33.50 21.19 -32.61
N PRO A 444 -33.94 20.24 -31.74
CA PRO A 444 -33.59 18.82 -31.87
C PRO A 444 -34.78 17.88 -32.22
N PRO A 445 -34.52 16.68 -32.78
CA PRO A 445 -35.53 15.64 -32.95
C PRO A 445 -35.37 14.46 -31.99
N ASN A 446 -36.50 14.08 -31.39
CA ASN A 446 -36.69 12.89 -30.56
C ASN A 446 -36.70 11.59 -31.39
N ALA A 447 -36.61 10.47 -30.66
CA ALA A 447 -36.77 9.08 -31.09
C ALA A 447 -37.61 8.79 -32.36
N GLN A 448 -36.97 8.19 -33.38
CA GLN A 448 -37.53 7.11 -34.20
C GLN A 448 -36.47 6.48 -35.12
N ARG A 449 -36.03 5.24 -34.82
CA ARG A 449 -35.40 4.32 -35.80
C ARG A 449 -35.50 2.88 -35.31
N VAL A 450 -36.61 2.23 -35.64
CA VAL A 450 -36.84 0.78 -35.52
C VAL A 450 -37.13 0.24 -36.93
N ASN A 451 -36.84 -1.04 -37.17
CA ASN A 451 -37.08 -1.79 -38.42
C ASN A 451 -36.27 -1.40 -39.67
N ARG A 452 -35.00 -1.85 -39.70
CA ARG A 452 -34.35 -2.37 -40.93
C ARG A 452 -33.56 -3.69 -40.75
N GLN A 453 -33.56 -4.29 -39.55
CA GLN A 453 -32.78 -5.51 -39.24
C GLN A 453 -33.43 -6.85 -39.66
N SER A 454 -34.72 -6.89 -39.99
CA SER A 454 -35.45 -8.16 -40.17
C SER A 454 -35.29 -8.82 -41.55
N SER A 455 -35.11 -8.05 -42.63
CA SER A 455 -35.24 -8.58 -44.00
C SER A 455 -34.04 -9.38 -44.55
N LEU A 456 -32.83 -9.19 -44.01
CA LEU A 456 -31.62 -9.87 -44.48
C LEU A 456 -31.39 -11.21 -43.80
N THR A 457 -31.73 -11.30 -42.50
CA THR A 457 -31.55 -12.49 -41.66
C THR A 457 -32.43 -13.67 -42.09
N GLN A 458 -33.55 -13.39 -42.76
CA GLN A 458 -34.57 -14.40 -43.07
C GLN A 458 -34.30 -15.16 -44.38
N SER A 459 -33.58 -14.57 -45.35
CA SER A 459 -33.24 -15.23 -46.62
C SER A 459 -32.10 -16.26 -46.54
N LEU A 460 -31.41 -16.33 -45.40
CA LEU A 460 -30.29 -17.24 -45.15
C LEU A 460 -30.69 -18.50 -44.37
N LEU A 461 -31.95 -18.59 -43.91
CA LEU A 461 -32.46 -19.74 -43.15
C LEU A 461 -32.87 -20.93 -44.05
N ASP A 462 -33.17 -20.70 -45.33
CA ASP A 462 -33.71 -21.71 -46.25
C ASP A 462 -32.65 -22.63 -46.90
N ARG A 463 -31.53 -22.90 -46.20
CA ARG A 463 -30.50 -23.85 -46.67
C ARG A 463 -30.07 -24.83 -45.57
N GLN A 464 -30.96 -25.76 -45.26
CA GLN A 464 -30.60 -26.99 -44.57
C GLN A 464 -30.06 -28.03 -45.55
N ASP A 465 -28.80 -28.43 -45.37
CA ASP A 465 -28.25 -29.70 -45.84
C ASP A 465 -27.45 -30.29 -44.65
N ASP A 466 -28.17 -30.92 -43.72
CA ASP A 466 -27.64 -31.40 -42.42
C ASP A 466 -26.90 -32.75 -42.53
N SER A 467 -26.75 -33.32 -43.74
CA SER A 467 -25.98 -34.55 -43.95
C SER A 467 -24.53 -34.24 -44.35
N VAL A 468 -23.56 -34.78 -43.58
CA VAL A 468 -22.11 -35.03 -43.86
C VAL A 468 -21.14 -34.67 -42.71
N LEU A 469 -21.60 -34.25 -41.52
CA LEU A 469 -20.76 -34.17 -40.29
C LEU A 469 -20.41 -35.55 -39.69
N GLY A 470 -19.93 -36.49 -40.51
CA GLY A 470 -19.63 -37.88 -40.15
C GLY A 470 -18.21 -38.15 -39.65
N THR A 471 -17.31 -37.16 -39.67
CA THR A 471 -15.90 -37.32 -39.23
C THR A 471 -15.69 -36.82 -37.80
N THR A 472 -15.52 -37.77 -36.88
CA THR A 472 -15.38 -37.54 -35.44
C THR A 472 -14.10 -36.76 -35.09
N LEU A 473 -14.22 -35.47 -34.76
CA LEU A 473 -13.17 -34.70 -34.11
C LEU A 473 -12.92 -35.23 -32.69
N GLN A 474 -11.69 -35.66 -32.36
CA GLN A 474 -11.35 -36.08 -30.99
C GLN A 474 -10.79 -34.91 -30.16
N ILE A 475 -11.69 -34.19 -29.49
CA ILE A 475 -11.36 -33.11 -28.53
C ILE A 475 -10.96 -33.72 -27.16
N PRO A 476 -10.02 -33.14 -26.39
CA PRO A 476 -9.68 -33.62 -25.03
C PRO A 476 -10.90 -33.82 -24.11
N ILE A 477 -11.88 -32.91 -24.19
CA ILE A 477 -13.13 -32.93 -23.43
C ILE A 477 -13.98 -34.17 -23.77
N LEU A 478 -14.00 -34.64 -25.03
CA LEU A 478 -14.72 -35.85 -25.44
C LEU A 478 -14.21 -37.11 -24.75
N ALA A 479 -12.90 -37.18 -24.44
CA ALA A 479 -12.32 -38.36 -23.79
C ALA A 479 -12.84 -38.52 -22.35
N ARG A 480 -12.94 -37.41 -21.59
CA ARG A 480 -13.51 -37.42 -20.24
C ARG A 480 -15.02 -37.73 -20.25
N VAL A 481 -15.78 -37.18 -21.20
CA VAL A 481 -17.21 -37.47 -21.33
C VAL A 481 -17.46 -38.95 -21.67
N ARG A 482 -16.74 -39.52 -22.65
CA ARG A 482 -16.88 -40.95 -23.00
C ARG A 482 -16.44 -41.90 -21.88
N ALA A 483 -15.44 -41.53 -21.09
CA ALA A 483 -15.04 -42.31 -19.91
C ALA A 483 -16.12 -42.32 -18.82
N LEU A 484 -16.89 -41.22 -18.67
CA LEU A 484 -18.05 -41.15 -17.78
C LEU A 484 -19.24 -41.95 -18.34
N GLU A 485 -19.53 -41.87 -19.64
CA GLU A 485 -20.58 -42.66 -20.30
C GLU A 485 -20.39 -44.17 -20.13
N GLN A 486 -19.16 -44.67 -20.28
CA GLN A 486 -18.84 -46.09 -20.09
C GLN A 486 -18.97 -46.56 -18.64
N LYS A 487 -18.71 -45.67 -17.66
CA LYS A 487 -18.79 -45.97 -16.21
C LYS A 487 -20.20 -45.79 -15.62
N PHE A 488 -21.13 -45.15 -16.36
CA PHE A 488 -22.47 -44.81 -15.87
C PHE A 488 -23.31 -46.01 -15.37
N PRO A 489 -23.36 -47.18 -16.04
CA PRO A 489 -24.13 -48.33 -15.56
C PRO A 489 -23.61 -48.88 -14.23
N GLU A 490 -22.28 -48.84 -13.99
CA GLU A 490 -21.68 -49.28 -12.74
C GLU A 490 -21.92 -48.26 -11.60
N LEU A 491 -21.89 -46.97 -11.92
CA LEU A 491 -22.23 -45.90 -10.97
C LEU A 491 -23.68 -46.05 -10.49
N GLU A 492 -24.61 -46.30 -11.40
CA GLU A 492 -26.02 -46.51 -11.08
C GLU A 492 -26.21 -47.74 -10.17
N VAL A 493 -25.53 -48.85 -10.46
CA VAL A 493 -25.56 -50.06 -9.62
C VAL A 493 -24.93 -49.83 -8.24
N ARG A 494 -23.87 -49.03 -8.13
CA ARG A 494 -23.26 -48.66 -6.83
C ARG A 494 -24.20 -47.77 -6.01
N LEU A 495 -24.80 -46.75 -6.63
CA LEU A 495 -25.79 -45.87 -5.98
C LEU A 495 -26.99 -46.67 -5.47
N ARG A 496 -27.54 -47.57 -6.29
CA ARG A 496 -28.64 -48.48 -5.89
C ARG A 496 -28.27 -49.44 -4.75
N LYS A 497 -26.99 -49.75 -4.53
CA LYS A 497 -26.50 -50.58 -3.40
C LYS A 497 -26.22 -49.80 -2.12
N GLN A 498 -26.06 -48.47 -2.21
CA GLN A 498 -25.79 -47.60 -1.05
C GLN A 498 -27.05 -46.99 -0.44
N LEU A 499 -28.19 -47.05 -1.14
CA LEU A 499 -29.50 -46.67 -0.63
C LEU A 499 -30.10 -47.80 0.23
N SER A 500 -30.73 -47.44 1.34
CA SER A 500 -31.34 -48.40 2.26
C SER A 500 -32.68 -48.95 1.74
N PRO A 501 -33.21 -50.08 2.26
CA PRO A 501 -34.49 -50.63 1.80
C PRO A 501 -35.71 -49.71 2.00
N ALA A 502 -35.58 -48.65 2.83
CA ALA A 502 -36.60 -47.61 3.00
C ALA A 502 -36.53 -46.51 1.91
N GLU A 503 -35.46 -46.48 1.12
CA GLU A 503 -35.18 -45.50 0.06
C GLU A 503 -35.31 -46.13 -1.34
N GLN A 504 -36.32 -46.97 -1.53
CA GLN A 504 -36.67 -47.39 -2.89
C GLN A 504 -37.17 -46.17 -3.68
N LEU A 505 -36.59 -45.97 -4.88
CA LEU A 505 -37.02 -44.95 -5.84
C LEU A 505 -38.54 -45.05 -6.07
N PRO A 506 -39.34 -44.01 -5.74
CA PRO A 506 -40.79 -44.12 -5.80
C PRO A 506 -41.29 -44.34 -7.23
N SER A 507 -42.29 -45.21 -7.37
CA SER A 507 -42.99 -45.38 -8.64
C SER A 507 -43.68 -44.08 -9.06
N LYS A 508 -43.39 -43.62 -10.29
CA LYS A 508 -44.05 -42.53 -11.04
C LYS A 508 -45.32 -41.94 -10.38
N ASN A 509 -45.17 -40.91 -9.53
CA ASN A 509 -45.99 -39.68 -9.51
C ASN A 509 -45.64 -38.74 -8.33
N LEU A 510 -45.50 -37.44 -8.66
CA LEU A 510 -45.28 -36.26 -7.81
C LEU A 510 -43.97 -36.14 -6.99
N GLY A 511 -43.39 -34.92 -7.03
CA GLY A 511 -42.18 -34.54 -6.27
C GLY A 511 -41.17 -33.70 -7.06
N THR A 512 -41.59 -32.62 -7.73
CA THR A 512 -40.81 -31.86 -8.72
C THR A 512 -39.57 -31.10 -8.21
N GLY A 513 -39.19 -31.21 -6.93
CA GLY A 513 -38.15 -30.36 -6.31
C GLY A 513 -36.70 -30.84 -6.43
N THR A 514 -36.44 -32.15 -6.47
CA THR A 514 -35.07 -32.69 -6.19
C THR A 514 -34.54 -33.68 -7.22
N LEU A 515 -35.40 -34.44 -7.90
CA LEU A 515 -34.97 -35.29 -9.01
C LEU A 515 -34.96 -34.52 -10.34
N MET A 516 -36.00 -33.72 -10.63
CA MET A 516 -36.05 -32.89 -11.84
C MET A 516 -35.03 -31.74 -11.82
N SER A 517 -34.66 -31.19 -10.67
CA SER A 517 -33.56 -30.20 -10.60
C SER A 517 -32.19 -30.83 -10.83
N ARG A 518 -31.98 -32.08 -10.39
CA ARG A 518 -30.75 -32.84 -10.67
C ARG A 518 -30.70 -33.38 -12.08
N VAL A 519 -31.80 -33.90 -12.61
CA VAL A 519 -31.93 -34.36 -14.00
C VAL A 519 -31.82 -33.17 -14.94
N ALA A 520 -32.49 -32.04 -14.68
CA ALA A 520 -32.33 -30.85 -15.50
C ALA A 520 -30.93 -30.21 -15.39
N ALA A 521 -30.25 -30.28 -14.24
CA ALA A 521 -28.84 -29.90 -14.15
C ALA A 521 -27.92 -30.89 -14.90
N LEU A 522 -28.27 -32.18 -14.94
CA LEU A 522 -27.57 -33.18 -15.74
C LEU A 522 -27.85 -32.98 -17.23
N GLU A 523 -29.09 -32.67 -17.62
CA GLU A 523 -29.52 -32.34 -18.98
C GLU A 523 -28.93 -31.00 -19.44
N ARG A 524 -28.71 -30.02 -18.57
CA ARG A 524 -28.02 -28.76 -18.91
C ARG A 524 -26.49 -28.89 -18.94
N ALA A 525 -25.92 -29.73 -18.08
CA ALA A 525 -24.52 -30.14 -18.21
C ALA A 525 -24.32 -30.96 -19.50
N MET A 526 -25.24 -31.87 -19.82
CA MET A 526 -25.28 -32.62 -21.06
C MET A 526 -25.53 -31.71 -22.26
N ASP A 527 -26.44 -30.73 -22.22
CA ASP A 527 -26.66 -29.77 -23.31
C ASP A 527 -25.40 -28.92 -23.52
N THR A 528 -24.74 -28.48 -22.44
CA THR A 528 -23.48 -27.73 -22.54
C THR A 528 -22.37 -28.59 -23.16
N LEU A 529 -22.31 -29.89 -22.84
CA LEU A 529 -21.31 -30.82 -23.37
C LEU A 529 -21.66 -31.36 -24.77
N LEU A 530 -22.93 -31.56 -25.11
CA LEU A 530 -23.42 -32.04 -26.41
C LEU A 530 -23.37 -30.91 -27.45
N VAL A 531 -23.70 -29.68 -27.05
CA VAL A 531 -23.56 -28.48 -27.88
C VAL A 531 -22.08 -28.18 -28.12
N ALA A 532 -21.21 -28.18 -27.10
CA ALA A 532 -19.79 -27.88 -27.29
C ALA A 532 -19.02 -28.86 -28.20
N GLN A 533 -19.60 -30.03 -28.52
CA GLN A 533 -18.93 -31.09 -29.28
C GLN A 533 -19.61 -31.42 -30.62
N SER A 534 -20.69 -30.71 -30.97
CA SER A 534 -21.44 -30.86 -32.24
C SER A 534 -21.94 -29.54 -32.83
N ALA A 535 -22.02 -28.47 -32.06
CA ALA A 535 -22.60 -27.20 -32.51
C ALA A 535 -21.59 -26.33 -33.26
N PRO A 536 -22.05 -25.59 -34.28
CA PRO A 536 -21.29 -24.51 -34.88
C PRO A 536 -20.84 -23.48 -33.83
N ALA A 537 -19.61 -22.99 -33.93
CA ALA A 537 -19.05 -21.92 -33.10
C ALA A 537 -19.97 -20.69 -33.09
N VAL A 538 -20.63 -20.36 -34.20
CA VAL A 538 -21.58 -19.25 -34.27
C VAL A 538 -22.77 -19.42 -33.31
N GLN A 539 -23.21 -20.65 -33.05
CA GLN A 539 -24.28 -20.94 -32.08
C GLN A 539 -23.78 -20.78 -30.64
N VAL A 540 -22.56 -21.25 -30.35
CA VAL A 540 -21.92 -21.10 -29.03
C VAL A 540 -21.69 -19.62 -28.71
N THR A 541 -21.07 -18.87 -29.63
CA THR A 541 -20.84 -17.42 -29.48
C THR A 541 -22.16 -16.65 -29.29
N ARG A 542 -23.22 -16.98 -30.03
CA ARG A 542 -24.53 -16.33 -29.85
C ARG A 542 -25.07 -16.50 -28.43
N ARG A 543 -25.02 -17.71 -27.85
CA ARG A 543 -25.45 -17.95 -26.46
C ARG A 543 -24.68 -17.09 -25.45
N TYR A 544 -23.36 -16.92 -25.63
CA TYR A 544 -22.57 -16.04 -24.76
C TYR A 544 -22.93 -14.56 -24.94
N LEU A 545 -23.18 -14.09 -26.16
CA LEU A 545 -23.65 -12.73 -26.42
C LEU A 545 -25.04 -12.47 -25.80
N ASP A 546 -25.96 -13.44 -25.88
CA ASP A 546 -27.28 -13.35 -25.25
C ASP A 546 -27.17 -13.22 -23.72
N ARG A 547 -26.27 -14.00 -23.08
CA ARG A 547 -25.97 -13.88 -21.64
C ARG A 547 -25.37 -12.53 -21.27
N ILE A 548 -24.43 -12.02 -22.08
CA ILE A 548 -23.84 -10.68 -21.88
C ILE A 548 -24.93 -9.60 -21.95
N GLN A 549 -25.89 -9.74 -22.87
CA GLN A 549 -27.00 -8.82 -23.02
C GLN A 549 -28.00 -8.88 -21.85
N GLN A 550 -28.13 -10.02 -21.18
CA GLN A 550 -28.97 -10.19 -19.99
C GLN A 550 -28.31 -9.68 -18.69
N ALA A 551 -26.98 -9.80 -18.58
CA ALA A 551 -26.20 -9.46 -17.37
C ALA A 551 -25.45 -8.11 -17.46
N GLN A 552 -26.02 -7.12 -18.18
CA GLN A 552 -25.40 -5.79 -18.35
C GLN A 552 -25.25 -5.03 -17.03
N ASP A 553 -26.11 -5.30 -16.04
CA ASP A 553 -26.11 -4.71 -14.70
C ASP A 553 -24.83 -5.01 -13.90
N LEU A 554 -24.13 -6.09 -14.23
CA LEU A 554 -22.81 -6.41 -13.66
C LEU A 554 -21.72 -5.43 -14.07
N GLY A 555 -21.86 -4.69 -15.17
CA GLY A 555 -20.83 -3.76 -15.66
C GLY A 555 -19.49 -4.44 -16.00
N ALA A 556 -19.52 -5.71 -16.42
CA ALA A 556 -18.31 -6.53 -16.64
C ALA A 556 -17.58 -6.20 -17.96
N TYR A 557 -18.28 -5.64 -18.94
CA TYR A 557 -17.74 -5.25 -20.25
C TYR A 557 -17.77 -3.73 -20.45
N ILE A 558 -16.74 -3.19 -21.10
CA ILE A 558 -16.69 -1.81 -21.63
C ILE A 558 -17.23 -1.76 -23.07
N ALA A 559 -16.93 -2.80 -23.86
CA ALA A 559 -17.39 -2.94 -25.23
C ALA A 559 -17.60 -4.42 -25.56
N VAL A 560 -18.63 -4.73 -26.33
CA VAL A 560 -18.95 -6.09 -26.79
C VAL A 560 -18.92 -6.06 -28.32
N ASP A 561 -18.14 -6.94 -28.94
CA ASP A 561 -18.02 -7.04 -30.40
C ASP A 561 -18.93 -8.14 -30.93
N GLY A 562 -20.25 -7.98 -30.74
CA GLY A 562 -21.21 -9.01 -31.09
C GLY A 562 -21.17 -9.41 -32.57
N GLU A 563 -21.00 -8.45 -33.47
CA GLU A 563 -20.90 -8.75 -34.90
C GLU A 563 -19.54 -9.35 -35.28
N GLY A 564 -18.42 -8.85 -34.75
CA GLY A 564 -17.10 -9.37 -35.05
C GLY A 564 -16.91 -10.79 -34.51
N ALA A 565 -17.36 -11.04 -33.28
CA ALA A 565 -17.35 -12.37 -32.68
C ALA A 565 -18.18 -13.39 -33.49
N LEU A 566 -19.36 -12.99 -34.00
CA LEU A 566 -20.15 -13.86 -34.88
C LEU A 566 -19.46 -14.10 -36.23
N ARG A 567 -18.86 -13.08 -36.85
CA ARG A 567 -18.09 -13.23 -38.10
C ARG A 567 -16.87 -14.14 -37.94
N GLU A 568 -16.16 -14.03 -36.82
CA GLU A 568 -15.00 -14.85 -36.46
C GLU A 568 -15.43 -16.32 -36.24
N ALA A 569 -16.51 -16.54 -35.49
CA ALA A 569 -17.10 -17.86 -35.27
C ALA A 569 -17.60 -18.52 -36.57
N GLU A 570 -18.29 -17.77 -37.45
CA GLU A 570 -18.69 -18.28 -38.77
C GLU A 570 -17.50 -18.62 -39.67
N ALA A 571 -16.37 -17.90 -39.55
CA ALA A 571 -15.15 -18.21 -40.29
C ALA A 571 -14.54 -19.52 -39.82
N ILE A 572 -14.48 -19.73 -38.50
CA ILE A 572 -14.08 -21.01 -37.88
C ILE A 572 -14.98 -22.14 -38.40
N ASP A 573 -16.30 -21.96 -38.38
CA ASP A 573 -17.26 -22.96 -38.87
C ASP A 573 -17.09 -23.30 -40.36
N ARG A 574 -16.77 -22.30 -41.19
CA ARG A 574 -16.44 -22.53 -42.61
C ARG A 574 -15.14 -23.33 -42.76
N SER A 575 -14.09 -22.97 -42.02
CA SER A 575 -12.81 -23.68 -42.04
C SER A 575 -12.95 -25.13 -41.55
N VAL A 576 -13.74 -25.38 -40.50
CA VAL A 576 -14.05 -26.73 -40.01
C VAL A 576 -14.76 -27.56 -41.08
N ARG A 577 -15.83 -27.02 -41.70
CA ARG A 577 -16.53 -27.72 -42.81
C ARG A 577 -15.63 -27.99 -44.02
N ALA A 578 -14.65 -27.13 -44.28
CA ALA A 578 -13.68 -27.31 -45.37
C ALA A 578 -12.53 -28.29 -45.05
N GLY A 579 -12.44 -28.83 -43.83
CA GLY A 579 -11.30 -29.64 -43.38
C GLY A 579 -10.01 -28.81 -43.18
N GLN A 580 -10.15 -27.49 -43.05
CA GLN A 580 -9.08 -26.49 -42.94
C GLN A 580 -9.08 -25.80 -41.56
N ALA A 581 -9.59 -26.48 -40.53
CA ALA A 581 -9.66 -25.94 -39.18
C ALA A 581 -8.27 -25.53 -38.67
N PRO A 582 -8.13 -24.36 -37.99
CA PRO A 582 -6.93 -24.02 -37.26
C PRO A 582 -6.50 -25.15 -36.30
N ALA A 583 -5.21 -25.47 -36.30
CA ALA A 583 -4.63 -26.42 -35.36
C ALA A 583 -4.46 -25.76 -33.98
N GLY A 584 -5.56 -25.66 -33.22
CA GLY A 584 -5.59 -25.00 -31.93
C GLY A 584 -6.55 -25.66 -30.94
N SER A 585 -6.18 -25.67 -29.67
CA SER A 585 -6.98 -26.26 -28.58
C SER A 585 -8.16 -25.38 -28.13
N LEU A 586 -8.23 -24.13 -28.61
CA LEU A 586 -9.26 -23.14 -28.29
C LEU A 586 -10.24 -22.91 -29.45
N LEU A 587 -10.32 -23.84 -30.41
CA LEU A 587 -11.15 -23.72 -31.61
C LEU A 587 -12.62 -23.41 -31.27
N GLY A 588 -13.11 -22.23 -31.67
CA GLY A 588 -14.46 -21.74 -31.39
C GLY A 588 -14.69 -21.27 -29.95
N ALA A 589 -13.68 -21.28 -29.08
CA ALA A 589 -13.84 -20.93 -27.67
C ALA A 589 -14.09 -19.41 -27.49
N PRO A 590 -15.20 -19.00 -26.86
CA PRO A 590 -15.56 -17.58 -26.74
C PRO A 590 -14.89 -16.95 -25.50
N LEU A 591 -13.91 -16.09 -25.74
CA LEU A 591 -13.03 -15.49 -24.73
C LEU A 591 -13.22 -13.98 -24.63
N ALA A 592 -12.94 -13.43 -23.44
CA ALA A 592 -13.02 -11.99 -23.18
C ALA A 592 -11.62 -11.39 -22.90
N VAL A 593 -11.39 -10.12 -23.25
CA VAL A 593 -10.06 -9.50 -23.17
C VAL A 593 -10.11 -8.20 -22.39
N LYS A 594 -9.31 -8.05 -21.32
CA LYS A 594 -9.25 -6.80 -20.53
C LYS A 594 -8.95 -5.58 -21.39
N ASP A 595 -9.65 -4.46 -21.14
CA ASP A 595 -9.61 -3.32 -22.06
C ASP A 595 -8.25 -2.60 -22.18
N ASN A 596 -7.31 -2.82 -21.25
CA ASN A 596 -5.92 -2.38 -21.40
C ASN A 596 -5.05 -3.28 -22.31
N ILE A 597 -5.62 -4.36 -22.87
CA ILE A 597 -4.98 -5.20 -23.90
C ILE A 597 -5.58 -4.81 -25.26
N CYS A 598 -4.70 -4.52 -26.22
CA CYS A 598 -5.10 -4.10 -27.57
C CYS A 598 -5.72 -5.26 -28.37
N VAL A 599 -6.90 -5.03 -28.94
CA VAL A 599 -7.55 -5.90 -29.94
C VAL A 599 -7.84 -5.01 -31.15
N ARG A 600 -7.30 -5.37 -32.32
CA ARG A 600 -7.40 -4.56 -33.54
C ARG A 600 -8.86 -4.26 -33.88
N GLY A 601 -9.14 -2.98 -34.17
CA GLY A 601 -10.48 -2.53 -34.53
C GLY A 601 -11.45 -2.36 -33.35
N LEU A 602 -11.05 -2.75 -32.14
CA LEU A 602 -11.84 -2.52 -30.92
C LEU A 602 -11.28 -1.35 -30.10
N LYS A 603 -12.16 -0.78 -29.28
CA LYS A 603 -11.80 0.20 -28.26
C LYS A 603 -10.70 -0.33 -27.34
N ALA A 604 -9.79 0.53 -26.91
CA ALA A 604 -8.75 0.25 -25.93
C ALA A 604 -8.59 1.46 -25.01
N SER A 605 -9.61 1.72 -24.19
CA SER A 605 -9.69 2.90 -23.31
C SER A 605 -8.89 2.75 -22.01
N ALA A 606 -8.50 1.52 -21.67
CA ALA A 606 -7.95 1.15 -20.37
C ALA A 606 -8.79 1.69 -19.19
N GLY A 607 -10.12 1.77 -19.34
CA GLY A 607 -11.03 2.29 -18.30
C GLY A 607 -10.85 3.78 -18.02
N SER A 608 -10.29 4.56 -18.95
CA SER A 608 -9.96 5.97 -18.75
C SER A 608 -10.50 6.90 -19.83
N ARG A 609 -10.97 8.09 -19.42
CA ARG A 609 -11.48 9.12 -20.35
C ARG A 609 -10.39 9.70 -21.25
N ILE A 610 -9.12 9.69 -20.83
CA ILE A 610 -8.03 10.23 -21.65
C ILE A 610 -7.79 9.44 -22.94
N LEU A 611 -8.18 8.16 -23.00
CA LEU A 611 -8.12 7.38 -24.23
C LEU A 611 -9.42 7.49 -25.04
N GLY A 612 -10.52 8.00 -24.45
CA GLY A 612 -11.76 8.29 -25.18
C GLY A 612 -12.25 7.10 -25.98
N ASP A 613 -12.40 7.28 -27.29
CA ASP A 613 -12.78 6.25 -28.27
C ASP A 613 -11.57 5.72 -29.07
N TYR A 614 -10.37 5.77 -28.50
CA TYR A 614 -9.17 5.18 -29.08
C TYR A 614 -9.42 3.71 -29.43
N THR A 615 -9.34 3.44 -30.72
CA THR A 615 -9.50 2.11 -31.33
C THR A 615 -8.12 1.57 -31.65
N ALA A 616 -7.79 0.37 -31.19
CA ALA A 616 -6.44 -0.15 -31.34
C ALA A 616 -6.15 -0.50 -32.82
N PRO A 617 -5.03 0.01 -33.40
CA PRO A 617 -4.68 -0.26 -34.80
C PRO A 617 -3.98 -1.61 -35.00
N TYR A 618 -3.71 -2.36 -33.93
CA TYR A 618 -3.04 -3.66 -33.93
C TYR A 618 -3.53 -4.53 -32.76
N ASP A 619 -3.34 -5.84 -32.89
CA ASP A 619 -3.58 -6.82 -31.84
C ASP A 619 -2.38 -6.93 -30.91
N ALA A 620 -2.63 -7.11 -29.62
CA ALA A 620 -1.58 -7.55 -28.70
C ALA A 620 -1.08 -8.95 -29.09
N HIS A 621 0.15 -9.29 -28.72
CA HIS A 621 0.72 -10.61 -29.00
C HIS A 621 -0.15 -11.74 -28.44
N ALA A 622 -0.59 -11.62 -27.18
CA ALA A 622 -1.51 -12.57 -26.56
C ALA A 622 -2.86 -12.70 -27.30
N VAL A 623 -3.38 -11.62 -27.89
CA VAL A 623 -4.63 -11.66 -28.68
C VAL A 623 -4.41 -12.34 -30.02
N SER A 624 -3.23 -12.19 -30.62
CA SER A 624 -2.85 -12.90 -31.84
C SER A 624 -2.79 -14.41 -31.56
N GLY A 625 -2.09 -14.82 -30.50
CA GLY A 625 -2.01 -16.23 -30.09
C GLY A 625 -3.37 -16.87 -29.77
N LEU A 626 -4.31 -16.13 -29.16
CA LEU A 626 -5.69 -16.62 -28.99
C LEU A 626 -6.40 -16.90 -30.33
N ARG A 627 -6.26 -16.00 -31.32
CA ARG A 627 -6.85 -16.19 -32.66
C ARG A 627 -6.18 -17.31 -33.45
N ASP A 628 -4.86 -17.42 -33.35
CA ASP A 628 -4.08 -18.49 -33.98
C ASP A 628 -4.47 -19.87 -33.40
N ALA A 629 -4.78 -19.93 -32.10
CA ALA A 629 -5.38 -21.09 -31.43
C ALA A 629 -6.88 -21.30 -31.71
N GLY A 630 -7.50 -20.47 -32.55
CA GLY A 630 -8.88 -20.59 -33.01
C GLY A 630 -9.95 -20.02 -32.07
N ALA A 631 -9.59 -19.22 -31.06
CA ALA A 631 -10.56 -18.61 -30.15
C ALA A 631 -11.34 -17.44 -30.78
N VAL A 632 -12.54 -17.17 -30.25
CA VAL A 632 -13.40 -16.04 -30.64
C VAL A 632 -13.35 -14.95 -29.57
N VAL A 633 -13.06 -13.70 -29.95
CA VAL A 633 -12.98 -12.58 -29.00
C VAL A 633 -14.33 -11.88 -28.86
N LEU A 634 -15.00 -12.07 -27.72
CA LEU A 634 -16.33 -11.50 -27.43
C LEU A 634 -16.33 -9.98 -27.24
N GLY A 635 -15.23 -9.40 -26.75
CA GLY A 635 -15.15 -7.98 -26.44
C GLY A 635 -14.15 -7.63 -25.35
N LYS A 636 -14.29 -6.40 -24.83
CA LYS A 636 -13.37 -5.73 -23.93
C LYS A 636 -13.94 -5.67 -22.50
N THR A 637 -13.29 -6.32 -21.53
CA THR A 637 -13.75 -6.33 -20.12
C THR A 637 -13.28 -5.10 -19.33
N ASN A 638 -14.08 -4.75 -18.32
CA ASN A 638 -13.90 -3.56 -17.49
C ASN A 638 -12.77 -3.72 -16.44
N LEU A 639 -12.24 -2.59 -15.98
CA LEU A 639 -11.04 -2.48 -15.15
C LEU A 639 -10.95 -1.13 -14.42
N ASP A 640 -10.21 -1.08 -13.32
CA ASP A 640 -9.69 0.20 -12.81
C ASP A 640 -8.85 0.90 -13.87
N ALA A 641 -8.96 2.23 -13.96
CA ALA A 641 -8.31 3.06 -14.96
C ALA A 641 -6.79 2.81 -15.02
N PHE A 642 -6.27 2.49 -16.21
CA PHE A 642 -4.87 2.07 -16.45
C PHE A 642 -4.39 0.88 -15.60
N GLY A 643 -5.32 0.04 -15.11
CA GLY A 643 -5.00 -1.04 -14.19
C GLY A 643 -4.71 -0.59 -12.75
N MET A 644 -4.98 0.67 -12.41
CA MET A 644 -4.59 1.31 -11.14
C MET A 644 -5.71 1.26 -10.10
N GLY A 645 -5.90 0.10 -9.48
CA GLY A 645 -6.84 -0.09 -8.38
C GLY A 645 -7.05 -1.57 -8.04
N SER A 646 -7.83 -1.80 -6.99
CA SER A 646 -8.07 -3.12 -6.41
C SER A 646 -9.57 -3.38 -6.18
N SER A 647 -10.45 -2.68 -6.91
CA SER A 647 -11.91 -2.80 -6.80
C SER A 647 -12.72 -2.61 -8.10
N THR A 648 -12.11 -2.13 -9.19
CA THR A 648 -12.78 -1.80 -10.48
C THR A 648 -13.78 -0.64 -10.39
N GLU A 649 -13.77 0.13 -9.29
CA GLU A 649 -14.71 1.23 -9.06
C GLU A 649 -14.33 2.51 -9.79
N ASN A 650 -13.03 2.75 -10.01
CA ASN A 650 -12.55 4.01 -10.59
C ASN A 650 -12.58 4.07 -12.13
N SER A 651 -13.20 3.05 -12.76
CA SER A 651 -13.40 2.98 -14.20
C SER A 651 -14.23 4.15 -14.73
N ALA A 652 -13.78 4.75 -15.83
CA ALA A 652 -14.53 5.76 -16.58
C ALA A 652 -15.87 5.25 -17.12
N SER A 653 -16.03 3.94 -17.27
CA SER A 653 -17.24 3.27 -17.76
C SER A 653 -18.24 2.91 -16.64
N GLY A 654 -17.91 3.21 -15.38
CA GLY A 654 -18.69 2.81 -14.20
C GLY A 654 -18.18 1.50 -13.57
N PRO A 655 -18.60 1.22 -12.32
CA PRO A 655 -18.11 0.09 -11.54
C PRO A 655 -18.62 -1.26 -12.07
N THR A 656 -17.75 -2.27 -12.07
CA THR A 656 -18.18 -3.67 -12.15
C THR A 656 -18.68 -4.13 -10.77
N ARG A 657 -19.71 -4.98 -10.74
CA ARG A 657 -20.29 -5.58 -9.52
C ARG A 657 -19.82 -7.03 -9.34
N ASN A 658 -19.74 -7.51 -8.10
CA ASN A 658 -19.42 -8.90 -7.83
C ASN A 658 -20.63 -9.82 -8.16
N PRO A 659 -20.48 -10.87 -9.01
CA PRO A 659 -21.58 -11.77 -9.38
C PRO A 659 -22.19 -12.58 -8.22
N TRP A 660 -21.49 -12.69 -7.09
CA TRP A 660 -21.99 -13.34 -5.88
C TRP A 660 -22.83 -12.42 -5.00
N ALA A 661 -22.55 -11.13 -5.04
CA ALA A 661 -23.13 -10.12 -4.17
C ALA A 661 -23.02 -8.74 -4.85
N PRO A 662 -24.02 -8.27 -5.61
CA PRO A 662 -23.89 -7.07 -6.45
C PRO A 662 -23.62 -5.74 -5.71
N ALA A 663 -23.67 -5.74 -4.37
CA ALA A 663 -23.28 -4.62 -3.51
C ALA A 663 -21.78 -4.62 -3.14
N LEU A 664 -21.05 -5.70 -3.43
CA LEU A 664 -19.62 -5.87 -3.15
C LEU A 664 -18.77 -5.69 -4.41
N VAL A 665 -17.48 -5.39 -4.21
CA VAL A 665 -16.50 -5.25 -5.28
C VAL A 665 -16.13 -6.62 -5.88
N PRO A 666 -15.90 -6.73 -7.20
CA PRO A 666 -15.34 -7.92 -7.86
C PRO A 666 -13.81 -8.01 -7.68
N GLY A 667 -13.20 -7.06 -6.97
CA GLY A 667 -11.75 -6.86 -6.92
C GLY A 667 -11.23 -6.01 -8.08
N GLY A 668 -9.92 -5.82 -8.14
CA GLY A 668 -9.29 -5.04 -9.20
C GLY A 668 -7.81 -5.36 -9.43
N SER A 669 -7.23 -4.94 -10.55
CA SER A 669 -7.88 -4.16 -11.60
C SER A 669 -8.54 -4.99 -12.70
N SER A 670 -8.49 -6.34 -12.69
CA SER A 670 -9.19 -7.18 -13.68
C SER A 670 -10.59 -7.62 -13.25
N GLY A 671 -11.33 -6.79 -12.50
CA GLY A 671 -12.64 -7.15 -11.95
C GLY A 671 -13.69 -7.48 -13.01
N GLY A 672 -13.68 -6.78 -14.16
CA GLY A 672 -14.55 -7.13 -15.30
C GLY A 672 -14.26 -8.52 -15.86
N SER A 673 -12.99 -8.90 -16.03
CA SER A 673 -12.62 -10.25 -16.47
C SER A 673 -13.04 -11.32 -15.46
N ALA A 674 -12.86 -11.05 -14.15
CA ALA A 674 -13.22 -12.01 -13.11
C ALA A 674 -14.74 -12.20 -13.01
N ALA A 675 -15.49 -11.10 -13.03
CA ALA A 675 -16.95 -11.11 -13.02
C ALA A 675 -17.52 -11.80 -14.27
N ALA A 676 -16.95 -11.55 -15.46
CA ALA A 676 -17.38 -12.19 -16.70
C ALA A 676 -17.20 -13.71 -16.66
N VAL A 677 -16.08 -14.22 -16.15
CA VAL A 677 -15.86 -15.68 -16.01
C VAL A 677 -16.78 -16.28 -14.95
N ALA A 678 -16.94 -15.60 -13.81
CA ALA A 678 -17.75 -16.06 -12.67
C ALA A 678 -19.27 -16.05 -12.93
N ALA A 679 -19.75 -15.23 -13.86
CA ALA A 679 -21.15 -15.18 -14.29
C ALA A 679 -21.42 -15.96 -15.60
N GLY A 680 -20.42 -16.70 -16.12
CA GLY A 680 -20.56 -17.47 -17.35
C GLY A 680 -20.70 -16.62 -18.62
N LEU A 681 -20.25 -15.36 -18.60
CA LEU A 681 -20.31 -14.44 -19.74
C LEU A 681 -19.14 -14.61 -20.73
N CYS A 682 -18.23 -15.55 -20.45
CA CYS A 682 -17.19 -16.05 -21.35
C CYS A 682 -16.71 -17.44 -20.88
N ALA A 683 -15.99 -18.17 -21.74
CA ALA A 683 -15.37 -19.44 -21.34
C ALA A 683 -14.19 -19.19 -20.39
N ALA A 684 -13.30 -18.27 -20.76
CA ALA A 684 -12.21 -17.72 -19.96
C ALA A 684 -11.92 -16.27 -20.40
N ALA A 685 -11.09 -15.54 -19.67
CA ALA A 685 -10.73 -14.16 -19.97
C ALA A 685 -9.24 -13.86 -19.77
N LEU A 686 -8.70 -12.96 -20.59
CA LEU A 686 -7.40 -12.34 -20.31
C LEU A 686 -7.56 -11.21 -19.28
N GLY A 687 -6.56 -11.08 -18.42
CA GLY A 687 -6.38 -9.97 -17.48
C GLY A 687 -4.94 -9.45 -17.50
N SER A 688 -4.64 -8.50 -16.61
CA SER A 688 -3.28 -8.03 -16.38
C SER A 688 -2.99 -7.93 -14.89
N ASP A 689 -1.84 -8.42 -14.46
CA ASP A 689 -1.42 -8.46 -13.06
C ASP A 689 -0.10 -7.72 -12.88
N THR A 690 -0.16 -6.58 -12.19
CA THR A 690 1.02 -5.75 -11.87
C THR A 690 1.41 -5.85 -10.39
N GLY A 691 0.43 -6.12 -9.53
CA GLY A 691 0.60 -6.24 -8.07
C GLY A 691 -0.49 -7.05 -7.39
N GLY A 692 -1.08 -8.04 -8.08
CA GLY A 692 -2.24 -8.81 -7.62
C GLY A 692 -3.45 -8.77 -8.56
N SER A 693 -3.40 -7.94 -9.60
CA SER A 693 -4.57 -7.53 -10.38
C SER A 693 -5.22 -8.60 -11.27
N VAL A 694 -4.75 -9.84 -11.30
CA VAL A 694 -5.51 -11.02 -11.81
C VAL A 694 -5.96 -11.89 -10.64
N ARG A 695 -5.07 -12.15 -9.69
CA ARG A 695 -5.29 -13.05 -8.55
C ARG A 695 -6.36 -12.54 -7.58
N GLN A 696 -6.29 -11.27 -7.17
CA GLN A 696 -7.23 -10.68 -6.22
C GLN A 696 -8.67 -10.59 -6.77
N PRO A 697 -8.91 -10.18 -8.03
CA PRO A 697 -10.22 -10.33 -8.66
C PRO A 697 -10.72 -11.78 -8.73
N ALA A 698 -9.84 -12.71 -9.09
CA ALA A 698 -10.19 -14.12 -9.20
C ALA A 698 -10.62 -14.70 -7.84
N ALA A 699 -9.91 -14.36 -6.77
CA ALA A 699 -10.29 -14.70 -5.40
C ALA A 699 -11.66 -14.11 -5.01
N PHE A 700 -11.90 -12.83 -5.31
CA PHE A 700 -13.15 -12.15 -4.96
C PHE A 700 -14.36 -12.62 -5.75
N CYS A 701 -14.16 -13.12 -6.98
CA CYS A 701 -15.23 -13.65 -7.83
C CYS A 701 -15.35 -15.19 -7.79
N GLY A 702 -14.46 -15.90 -7.09
CA GLY A 702 -14.52 -17.36 -6.95
C GLY A 702 -14.13 -18.12 -8.22
N VAL A 703 -13.17 -17.58 -8.97
CA VAL A 703 -12.61 -18.21 -10.19
C VAL A 703 -11.11 -18.44 -10.03
N LEU A 704 -10.51 -19.23 -10.91
CA LEU A 704 -9.06 -19.42 -10.93
C LEU A 704 -8.40 -18.25 -11.68
N GLY A 705 -7.33 -17.70 -11.11
CA GLY A 705 -6.57 -16.57 -11.67
C GLY A 705 -5.09 -16.86 -11.73
N LEU A 706 -4.53 -16.95 -12.93
CA LEU A 706 -3.12 -17.22 -13.19
C LEU A 706 -2.36 -15.95 -13.58
N LYS A 707 -1.34 -15.61 -12.80
CA LYS A 707 -0.24 -14.77 -13.26
C LYS A 707 0.94 -15.69 -13.63
N PRO A 708 1.38 -15.77 -14.90
CA PRO A 708 2.58 -16.53 -15.25
C PRO A 708 3.87 -15.81 -14.81
N THR A 709 5.03 -16.41 -15.06
CA THR A 709 6.35 -15.81 -14.82
C THR A 709 6.49 -14.53 -15.64
N TYR A 710 7.15 -13.51 -15.09
CA TYR A 710 7.44 -12.29 -15.86
C TYR A 710 8.31 -12.64 -17.08
N GLY A 711 7.85 -12.25 -18.28
CA GLY A 711 8.48 -12.60 -19.56
C GLY A 711 7.92 -13.87 -20.23
N ARG A 712 7.05 -14.67 -19.59
CA ARG A 712 6.42 -15.86 -20.20
C ARG A 712 5.44 -15.51 -21.33
N VAL A 713 4.76 -14.37 -21.20
CA VAL A 713 3.80 -13.82 -22.15
C VAL A 713 4.26 -12.43 -22.52
N SER A 714 4.34 -12.14 -23.82
CA SER A 714 4.72 -10.83 -24.33
C SER A 714 3.80 -9.71 -23.84
N ARG A 715 4.40 -8.58 -23.48
CA ARG A 715 3.69 -7.35 -23.10
C ARG A 715 3.40 -6.46 -24.33
N ARG A 716 3.77 -6.88 -25.55
CA ARG A 716 3.47 -6.13 -26.79
C ARG A 716 1.95 -6.00 -26.98
N GLY A 717 1.46 -4.77 -26.86
CA GLY A 717 0.03 -4.43 -26.93
C GLY A 717 -0.72 -4.46 -25.60
N LEU A 718 -0.05 -4.75 -24.48
CA LEU A 718 -0.53 -4.36 -23.16
C LEU A 718 -0.23 -2.86 -22.95
N ILE A 719 -1.25 -2.07 -22.60
CA ILE A 719 -1.08 -0.67 -22.21
C ILE A 719 -0.41 -0.65 -20.83
N ALA A 720 0.88 -0.32 -20.83
CA ALA A 720 1.75 -0.44 -19.65
C ALA A 720 1.33 0.46 -18.48
N TYR A 721 1.28 -0.15 -17.29
CA TYR A 721 1.23 0.52 -16.00
C TYR A 721 2.65 0.58 -15.44
N ALA A 722 3.19 -0.55 -14.96
CA ALA A 722 4.57 -0.65 -14.48
C ALA A 722 5.28 -1.75 -15.27
N SER A 723 6.09 -1.30 -16.25
CA SER A 723 6.72 -2.15 -17.25
C SER A 723 7.47 -3.35 -16.67
N SER A 724 8.19 -3.19 -15.55
CA SER A 724 8.99 -4.26 -14.93
C SER A 724 8.20 -5.23 -14.04
N LEU A 725 6.88 -5.07 -13.96
CA LEU A 725 5.97 -5.82 -13.07
C LEU A 725 4.73 -6.36 -13.82
N ASP A 726 4.28 -5.64 -14.85
CA ASP A 726 3.13 -5.96 -15.69
C ASP A 726 3.27 -7.35 -16.32
N THR A 727 2.28 -8.22 -16.11
CA THR A 727 2.18 -9.52 -16.77
C THR A 727 0.75 -9.71 -17.31
N VAL A 728 0.58 -10.18 -18.55
CA VAL A 728 -0.72 -10.67 -19.04
C VAL A 728 -1.02 -11.99 -18.33
N GLY A 729 -2.21 -12.12 -17.75
CA GLY A 729 -2.64 -13.30 -17.01
C GLY A 729 -3.99 -13.83 -17.48
N VAL A 730 -4.38 -14.98 -16.95
CA VAL A 730 -5.57 -15.73 -17.35
C VAL A 730 -6.55 -15.83 -16.18
N LEU A 731 -7.83 -15.65 -16.45
CA LEU A 731 -8.92 -15.97 -15.54
C LEU A 731 -9.80 -17.05 -16.17
N ALA A 732 -10.04 -18.14 -15.44
CA ALA A 732 -10.79 -19.30 -15.93
C ALA A 732 -11.50 -20.02 -14.78
N ARG A 733 -12.35 -21.01 -15.10
CA ARG A 733 -13.05 -21.80 -14.06
C ARG A 733 -12.15 -22.92 -13.50
N SER A 734 -11.31 -23.54 -14.33
CA SER A 734 -10.41 -24.61 -13.92
C SER A 734 -8.94 -24.35 -14.27
N ALA A 735 -8.03 -25.10 -13.62
CA ALA A 735 -6.61 -25.11 -13.93
C ALA A 735 -6.34 -25.65 -15.36
N ALA A 736 -7.17 -26.59 -15.85
CA ALA A 736 -7.06 -27.10 -17.21
C ALA A 736 -7.39 -26.02 -18.26
N ASP A 737 -8.48 -25.26 -18.06
CA ASP A 737 -8.84 -24.14 -18.94
C ASP A 737 -7.72 -23.07 -18.94
N ALA A 738 -7.15 -22.77 -17.78
CA ALA A 738 -6.05 -21.81 -17.67
C ALA A 738 -4.75 -22.30 -18.30
N ALA A 739 -4.49 -23.61 -18.32
CA ALA A 739 -3.36 -24.20 -19.03
C ALA A 739 -3.51 -24.04 -20.54
N GLU A 740 -4.68 -24.34 -21.11
CA GLU A 740 -4.95 -24.19 -22.56
C GLU A 740 -4.84 -22.73 -23.01
N VAL A 741 -5.43 -21.80 -22.25
CA VAL A 741 -5.33 -20.36 -22.56
C VAL A 741 -3.90 -19.84 -22.37
N LEU A 742 -3.14 -20.33 -21.38
CA LEU A 742 -1.72 -19.97 -21.26
C LEU A 742 -0.90 -20.52 -22.43
N GLY A 743 -1.16 -21.76 -22.87
CA GLY A 743 -0.47 -22.38 -24.00
C GLY A 743 -0.69 -21.64 -25.32
N ALA A 744 -1.86 -21.04 -25.52
CA ALA A 744 -2.14 -20.21 -26.69
C ALA A 744 -1.43 -18.83 -26.68
N ILE A 745 -1.06 -18.29 -25.51
CA ILE A 745 -0.53 -16.91 -25.40
C ILE A 745 0.93 -16.84 -24.92
N ALA A 746 1.49 -17.94 -24.42
CA ALA A 746 2.87 -18.02 -23.96
C ALA A 746 3.84 -18.25 -25.12
N GLY A 747 4.96 -17.54 -25.10
CA GLY A 747 5.96 -17.66 -26.16
C GLY A 747 6.94 -16.49 -26.16
N HIS A 748 8.06 -16.70 -26.86
CA HIS A 748 9.01 -15.64 -27.13
C HIS A 748 8.49 -14.72 -28.25
N ASP A 749 8.56 -13.42 -28.02
CA ASP A 749 8.17 -12.38 -28.97
C ASP A 749 9.35 -11.41 -29.20
N ALA A 750 9.97 -11.47 -30.36
CA ALA A 750 11.04 -10.54 -30.75
C ALA A 750 10.59 -9.05 -30.76
N GLY A 751 9.28 -8.78 -30.74
CA GLY A 751 8.71 -7.45 -30.58
C GLY A 751 8.64 -6.93 -29.13
N ASP A 752 9.00 -7.75 -28.14
CA ASP A 752 9.13 -7.37 -26.73
C ASP A 752 10.49 -7.83 -26.19
N ALA A 753 11.42 -6.89 -25.99
CA ALA A 753 12.77 -7.14 -25.47
C ALA A 753 12.80 -7.72 -24.02
N THR A 754 11.65 -7.87 -23.37
CA THR A 754 11.51 -8.52 -22.06
C THR A 754 10.80 -9.88 -22.13
N SER A 755 10.33 -10.30 -23.30
CA SER A 755 9.81 -11.64 -23.55
C SER A 755 10.96 -12.65 -23.49
N ALA A 756 10.85 -13.62 -22.60
CA ALA A 756 11.95 -14.54 -22.33
C ALA A 756 12.06 -15.62 -23.42
N GLN A 757 13.28 -15.86 -23.90
CA GLN A 757 13.58 -16.95 -24.80
C GLN A 757 13.83 -18.21 -23.96
N VAL A 758 12.75 -18.91 -23.63
CA VAL A 758 12.71 -20.11 -22.79
C VAL A 758 12.02 -21.26 -23.53
N GLU A 759 12.14 -22.48 -23.01
CA GLU A 759 11.41 -23.63 -23.54
C GLU A 759 9.91 -23.35 -23.71
N PRO A 760 9.30 -23.75 -24.84
CA PRO A 760 7.87 -23.58 -25.08
C PRO A 760 7.02 -24.14 -23.95
N PHE A 761 5.91 -23.47 -23.66
CA PHE A 761 4.96 -23.97 -22.67
C PHE A 761 4.15 -25.13 -23.27
N CYS A 762 4.43 -26.35 -22.82
CA CYS A 762 3.90 -27.59 -23.40
C CYS A 762 2.93 -28.36 -22.47
N ALA A 763 2.10 -27.67 -21.69
CA ALA A 763 1.04 -28.32 -20.91
C ALA A 763 -0.32 -28.11 -21.57
N VAL A 764 -1.01 -29.23 -21.87
CA VAL A 764 -2.36 -29.25 -22.44
C VAL A 764 -3.34 -29.91 -21.48
N ALA A 765 -4.65 -29.66 -21.63
CA ALA A 765 -5.69 -30.21 -20.76
C ALA A 765 -5.69 -31.75 -20.70
N ARG A 766 -5.14 -32.41 -21.73
CA ARG A 766 -4.94 -33.87 -21.79
C ARG A 766 -3.96 -34.41 -20.73
N ASP A 767 -3.02 -33.58 -20.26
CA ASP A 767 -2.00 -34.00 -19.29
C ASP A 767 -2.51 -33.99 -17.84
N PHE A 768 -3.75 -33.55 -17.63
CA PHE A 768 -4.40 -33.51 -16.33
C PHE A 768 -5.30 -34.74 -16.15
N LEU A 769 -5.03 -35.53 -15.11
CA LEU A 769 -5.82 -36.72 -14.76
C LEU A 769 -7.29 -36.35 -14.51
N SER A 770 -8.22 -37.26 -14.83
CA SER A 770 -9.61 -37.11 -14.37
C SER A 770 -9.68 -37.31 -12.85
N PRO A 771 -10.76 -36.88 -12.17
CA PRO A 771 -10.95 -37.18 -10.74
C PRO A 771 -10.98 -38.69 -10.45
N GLU A 772 -11.50 -39.51 -11.37
CA GLU A 772 -11.58 -40.97 -11.22
C GLU A 772 -10.23 -41.68 -11.40
N ASP A 773 -9.36 -41.11 -12.23
CA ASP A 773 -8.03 -41.66 -12.54
C ASP A 773 -6.93 -41.03 -11.66
N MET A 774 -7.31 -40.16 -10.73
CA MET A 774 -6.39 -39.51 -9.79
C MET A 774 -5.96 -40.49 -8.69
N PRO A 775 -4.65 -40.69 -8.44
CA PRO A 775 -4.19 -41.56 -7.36
C PRO A 775 -4.58 -40.99 -5.99
N SER A 776 -4.58 -41.83 -4.95
CA SER A 776 -5.00 -41.42 -3.60
C SER A 776 -4.11 -40.36 -2.95
N ALA A 777 -2.85 -40.25 -3.38
CA ALA A 777 -1.90 -39.24 -2.93
C ALA A 777 -1.24 -38.56 -4.15
N PRO A 778 -1.97 -37.70 -4.89
CA PRO A 778 -1.51 -37.14 -6.16
C PRO A 778 -0.42 -36.07 -6.00
N LEU A 779 -0.15 -35.62 -4.78
CA LEU A 779 0.90 -34.64 -4.45
C LEU A 779 2.05 -35.26 -3.63
N ALA A 780 2.13 -36.60 -3.57
CA ALA A 780 3.18 -37.33 -2.84
C ALA A 780 4.59 -36.86 -3.23
N GLY A 781 5.36 -36.43 -2.23
CA GLY A 781 6.75 -35.98 -2.39
C GLY A 781 6.92 -34.51 -2.82
N LEU A 782 5.83 -33.75 -2.99
CA LEU A 782 5.90 -32.29 -3.20
C LEU A 782 5.95 -31.56 -1.86
N ARG A 783 6.77 -30.52 -1.76
CA ARG A 783 6.91 -29.69 -0.54
C ARG A 783 6.28 -28.32 -0.72
N ILE A 784 5.36 -27.95 0.18
CA ILE A 784 4.59 -26.72 0.11
C ILE A 784 4.79 -25.90 1.39
N GLY A 785 5.34 -24.68 1.25
CA GLY A 785 5.60 -23.79 2.39
C GLY A 785 4.50 -22.76 2.63
N ILE A 786 3.84 -22.78 3.78
CA ILE A 786 2.92 -21.72 4.23
C ILE A 786 3.74 -20.49 4.62
N VAL A 787 3.45 -19.33 4.03
CA VAL A 787 4.19 -18.09 4.34
C VAL A 787 3.68 -17.50 5.66
N ARG A 788 4.49 -17.62 6.72
CA ARG A 788 4.18 -17.18 8.09
C ARG A 788 3.79 -15.71 8.19
N GLU A 789 4.44 -14.84 7.42
CA GLU A 789 4.18 -13.40 7.41
C GLU A 789 2.79 -13.05 6.82
N THR A 790 2.06 -14.06 6.31
CA THR A 790 0.69 -13.94 5.79
C THR A 790 -0.39 -14.56 6.68
N THR A 791 -0.04 -15.06 7.87
CA THR A 791 -0.99 -15.66 8.83
C THR A 791 -1.22 -14.81 10.09
N GLY A 792 -0.59 -13.63 10.17
CA GLY A 792 -0.62 -12.74 11.34
C GLY A 792 -1.81 -11.77 11.40
N ALA A 793 -1.71 -10.82 12.34
CA ALA A 793 -2.74 -9.81 12.58
C ALA A 793 -3.05 -8.97 11.32
N GLY A 794 -4.34 -8.82 11.01
CA GLY A 794 -4.84 -8.09 9.83
C GLY A 794 -5.48 -8.98 8.76
N VAL A 795 -5.36 -10.30 8.88
CA VAL A 795 -6.11 -11.27 8.06
C VAL A 795 -7.45 -11.59 8.76
N GLN A 796 -8.54 -11.66 7.99
CA GLN A 796 -9.85 -12.07 8.52
C GLN A 796 -9.87 -13.57 8.87
N ASP A 797 -10.52 -13.93 9.97
CA ASP A 797 -10.60 -15.31 10.47
C ASP A 797 -11.06 -16.32 9.41
N ALA A 798 -12.08 -15.97 8.60
CA ALA A 798 -12.56 -16.83 7.51
C ALA A 798 -11.50 -17.08 6.41
N VAL A 799 -10.65 -16.10 6.14
CA VAL A 799 -9.53 -16.22 5.19
C VAL A 799 -8.40 -17.07 5.79
N ALA A 800 -8.08 -16.85 7.06
CA ALA A 800 -7.10 -17.66 7.79
C ALA A 800 -7.54 -19.13 7.90
N GLN A 801 -8.82 -19.38 8.19
CA GLN A 801 -9.38 -20.74 8.21
C GLN A 801 -9.35 -21.37 6.81
N GLY A 802 -9.75 -20.64 5.77
CA GLY A 802 -9.68 -21.11 4.38
C GLY A 802 -8.26 -21.46 3.92
N LEU A 803 -7.23 -20.80 4.47
CA LEU A 803 -5.83 -21.16 4.28
C LEU A 803 -5.48 -22.47 5.02
N GLN A 804 -5.83 -22.59 6.30
CA GLN A 804 -5.54 -23.78 7.11
C GLN A 804 -6.24 -25.04 6.57
N ASP A 805 -7.52 -24.93 6.19
CA ASP A 805 -8.26 -26.02 5.55
C ASP A 805 -7.63 -26.43 4.21
N SER A 806 -7.00 -25.49 3.51
CA SER A 806 -6.30 -25.76 2.25
C SER A 806 -4.94 -26.43 2.46
N ALA A 807 -4.21 -26.03 3.50
CA ALA A 807 -3.00 -26.72 3.92
C ALA A 807 -3.29 -28.17 4.34
N ALA A 808 -4.33 -28.37 5.15
CA ALA A 808 -4.78 -29.71 5.56
C ALA A 808 -5.23 -30.57 4.37
N HIS A 809 -5.93 -29.99 3.38
CA HIS A 809 -6.32 -30.69 2.16
C HIS A 809 -5.13 -31.03 1.26
N LEU A 810 -4.15 -30.13 1.10
CA LEU A 810 -2.92 -30.44 0.35
C LEU A 810 -2.12 -31.57 1.03
N ALA A 811 -2.07 -31.57 2.36
CA ALA A 811 -1.45 -32.64 3.13
C ALA A 811 -2.18 -33.99 3.00
N SER A 812 -3.52 -34.01 2.97
CA SER A 812 -4.29 -35.25 2.76
C SER A 812 -4.10 -35.85 1.36
N LEU A 813 -3.74 -35.02 0.37
CA LEU A 813 -3.31 -35.43 -0.97
C LEU A 813 -1.84 -35.87 -1.05
N GLY A 814 -1.13 -35.93 0.09
CA GLY A 814 0.25 -36.43 0.19
C GLY A 814 1.36 -35.38 0.08
N ALA A 815 1.04 -34.09 -0.01
CA ALA A 815 2.06 -33.05 0.03
C ALA A 815 2.67 -32.91 1.44
N GLU A 816 3.98 -32.67 1.52
CA GLU A 816 4.63 -32.23 2.75
C GLU A 816 4.37 -30.73 2.93
N VAL A 817 3.60 -30.35 3.95
CA VAL A 817 3.25 -28.95 4.21
C VAL A 817 3.97 -28.45 5.46
N GLU A 818 4.82 -27.43 5.30
CA GLU A 818 5.59 -26.80 6.39
C GLU A 818 5.32 -25.29 6.48
N GLU A 819 5.59 -24.67 7.63
CA GLU A 819 5.59 -23.21 7.76
C GLU A 819 6.97 -22.64 7.41
N VAL A 820 7.02 -21.61 6.57
CA VAL A 820 8.25 -20.89 6.22
C VAL A 820 8.15 -19.40 6.51
N SER A 821 9.26 -18.84 6.98
CA SER A 821 9.40 -17.39 7.20
C SER A 821 10.12 -16.74 6.02
N LEU A 822 9.55 -15.63 5.56
CA LEU A 822 10.10 -14.70 4.59
C LEU A 822 10.11 -13.29 5.24
N PRO A 823 11.07 -12.98 6.15
CA PRO A 823 11.05 -11.72 6.92
C PRO A 823 10.96 -10.43 6.08
N THR A 824 11.41 -10.44 4.82
CA THR A 824 11.35 -9.26 3.93
C THR A 824 9.96 -9.02 3.34
N PHE A 825 9.01 -9.95 3.50
CA PHE A 825 7.68 -9.92 2.89
C PHE A 825 6.91 -8.60 3.17
N SER A 826 7.02 -8.07 4.40
CA SER A 826 6.37 -6.81 4.80
C SER A 826 6.98 -5.56 4.13
N ALA A 827 8.26 -5.61 3.74
CA ALA A 827 8.95 -4.50 3.10
C ALA A 827 8.62 -4.36 1.60
N GLY A 828 8.07 -5.40 0.98
CA GLY A 828 7.76 -5.39 -0.45
C GLY A 828 6.57 -4.51 -0.82
N LEU A 829 5.55 -4.34 0.03
CA LEU A 829 4.42 -3.46 -0.27
C LEU A 829 4.83 -1.99 -0.55
N PRO A 830 5.60 -1.30 0.32
CA PRO A 830 6.07 0.05 0.01
C PRO A 830 7.04 0.08 -1.19
N ALA A 831 7.86 -0.96 -1.38
CA ALA A 831 8.76 -1.06 -2.53
C ALA A 831 8.00 -1.18 -3.86
N TYR A 832 6.96 -2.02 -3.91
CA TYR A 832 6.04 -2.14 -5.04
C TYR A 832 5.40 -0.79 -5.37
N TYR A 833 4.83 -0.10 -4.39
CA TYR A 833 4.22 1.20 -4.65
C TYR A 833 5.27 2.21 -5.16
N VAL A 834 6.45 2.35 -4.56
CA VAL A 834 7.48 3.27 -5.10
C VAL A 834 7.87 2.91 -6.55
N ILE A 835 8.07 1.63 -6.88
CA ILE A 835 8.45 1.19 -8.23
C ILE A 835 7.32 1.42 -9.24
N ALA A 836 6.13 0.89 -8.95
CA ALA A 836 5.00 0.90 -9.87
C ALA A 836 4.51 2.32 -10.16
N LEU A 837 4.49 3.19 -9.14
CA LEU A 837 4.14 4.60 -9.31
C LEU A 837 5.18 5.35 -10.14
N SER A 838 6.47 5.12 -9.90
CA SER A 838 7.56 5.73 -10.66
C SER A 838 7.46 5.37 -12.14
N GLU A 839 7.37 4.07 -12.45
CA GLU A 839 7.23 3.60 -13.84
C GLU A 839 5.94 4.10 -14.49
N ALA A 840 4.83 4.14 -13.77
CA ALA A 840 3.56 4.71 -14.27
C ALA A 840 3.68 6.18 -14.66
N SER A 841 4.40 6.98 -13.86
CA SER A 841 4.57 8.42 -14.15
C SER A 841 5.30 8.66 -15.49
N SER A 842 6.24 7.78 -15.84
CA SER A 842 6.91 7.75 -17.14
C SER A 842 6.02 7.14 -18.23
N ASN A 843 5.46 5.93 -18.01
CA ASN A 843 4.67 5.20 -19.00
C ASN A 843 3.45 5.98 -19.49
N LEU A 844 2.74 6.65 -18.57
CA LEU A 844 1.55 7.45 -18.88
C LEU A 844 1.87 8.88 -19.35
N SER A 845 3.13 9.28 -19.44
CA SER A 845 3.51 10.60 -20.01
C SER A 845 3.07 10.75 -21.47
N ARG A 846 3.02 9.64 -22.22
CA ARG A 846 2.60 9.56 -23.63
C ARG A 846 1.14 9.94 -23.89
N PHE A 847 0.29 9.95 -22.87
CA PHE A 847 -1.12 10.34 -22.99
C PHE A 847 -1.22 11.85 -22.86
N ASP A 848 -1.02 12.52 -24.00
CA ASP A 848 -0.87 13.97 -24.14
C ASP A 848 -2.01 14.62 -24.95
N GLY A 849 -2.88 13.83 -25.60
CA GLY A 849 -3.92 14.30 -26.50
C GLY A 849 -3.39 14.79 -27.86
N VAL A 850 -2.10 14.63 -28.16
CA VAL A 850 -1.48 15.12 -29.41
C VAL A 850 -1.66 14.13 -30.55
N ARG A 851 -1.34 12.85 -30.32
CA ARG A 851 -1.34 11.80 -31.35
C ARG A 851 -2.61 10.94 -31.35
N TYR A 852 -3.22 10.77 -30.18
CA TYR A 852 -4.38 9.92 -29.96
C TYR A 852 -4.99 10.22 -28.57
N GLY A 853 -6.22 9.74 -28.35
CA GLY A 853 -6.97 9.96 -27.10
C GLY A 853 -7.75 11.27 -27.09
N GLY A 854 -8.34 11.59 -25.93
CA GLY A 854 -9.09 12.81 -25.71
C GLY A 854 -8.18 14.04 -25.59
N ARG A 855 -8.61 15.15 -26.19
CA ARG A 855 -7.90 16.43 -26.23
C ARG A 855 -8.82 17.59 -25.85
N GLU A 856 -8.33 18.44 -24.96
CA GLU A 856 -8.97 19.68 -24.53
C GLU A 856 -8.34 20.87 -25.28
N GLU A 857 -9.06 21.45 -26.25
CA GLU A 857 -8.53 22.57 -27.03
C GLU A 857 -8.18 23.78 -26.17
N ARG A 858 -6.91 24.23 -26.25
CA ARG A 858 -6.40 25.46 -25.61
C ARG A 858 -5.35 26.09 -26.54
N PRO A 859 -5.23 27.43 -26.61
CA PRO A 859 -4.29 28.08 -27.52
C PRO A 859 -2.81 27.74 -27.27
N GLU A 860 -2.42 27.54 -26.00
CA GLU A 860 -1.05 27.18 -25.63
C GLU A 860 -0.89 25.67 -25.44
N LEU A 861 0.17 25.09 -26.01
CA LEU A 861 0.52 23.67 -25.84
C LEU A 861 0.55 23.24 -24.36
N ARG A 862 1.19 24.01 -23.48
CA ARG A 862 1.26 23.68 -22.04
C ARG A 862 -0.11 23.71 -21.37
N ALA A 863 -1.02 24.57 -21.80
CA ALA A 863 -2.39 24.61 -21.29
C ALA A 863 -3.20 23.42 -21.82
N MET A 864 -3.08 23.07 -23.10
CA MET A 864 -3.72 21.91 -23.72
C MET A 864 -3.32 20.61 -23.03
N LEU A 865 -2.01 20.39 -22.80
CA LEU A 865 -1.49 19.20 -22.12
C LEU A 865 -2.04 19.07 -20.68
N ARG A 866 -2.09 20.17 -19.93
CA ARG A 866 -2.62 20.19 -18.56
C ARG A 866 -4.12 19.95 -18.53
N ALA A 867 -4.89 20.57 -19.43
CA ALA A 867 -6.33 20.42 -19.53
C ALA A 867 -6.70 18.98 -19.92
N SER A 868 -6.11 18.44 -20.99
CA SER A 868 -6.41 17.09 -21.50
C SER A 868 -6.11 16.02 -20.44
N ARG A 869 -4.98 16.14 -19.73
CA ARG A 869 -4.62 15.22 -18.64
C ARG A 869 -5.48 15.39 -17.40
N GLY A 870 -5.83 16.63 -17.04
CA GLY A 870 -6.66 16.95 -15.88
C GLY A 870 -8.12 16.48 -16.04
N ALA A 871 -8.67 16.56 -17.25
CA ALA A 871 -10.02 16.08 -17.57
C ALA A 871 -10.08 14.56 -17.84
N GLY A 872 -9.04 14.00 -18.48
CA GLY A 872 -9.02 12.62 -18.93
C GLY A 872 -8.60 11.57 -17.89
N LEU A 873 -7.71 11.91 -16.95
CA LEU A 873 -7.18 10.96 -15.97
C LEU A 873 -8.04 10.95 -14.70
N SER A 874 -8.31 9.76 -14.14
CA SER A 874 -9.02 9.64 -12.86
C SER A 874 -8.16 10.16 -11.70
N ARG A 875 -8.78 10.52 -10.57
CA ARG A 875 -8.08 11.04 -9.38
C ARG A 875 -6.99 10.09 -8.89
N GLU A 876 -7.23 8.79 -8.94
CA GLU A 876 -6.24 7.80 -8.54
C GLU A 876 -5.05 7.77 -9.49
N VAL A 877 -5.28 7.74 -10.80
CA VAL A 877 -4.20 7.79 -11.80
C VAL A 877 -3.38 9.08 -11.67
N GLN A 878 -4.03 10.23 -11.44
CA GLN A 878 -3.34 11.50 -11.18
C GLN A 878 -2.49 11.44 -9.90
N ARG A 879 -3.04 10.93 -8.79
CA ARG A 879 -2.33 10.72 -7.52
C ARG A 879 -1.08 9.86 -7.73
N ARG A 880 -1.22 8.76 -8.48
CA ARG A 880 -0.13 7.82 -8.76
C ARG A 880 0.99 8.45 -9.59
N ILE A 881 0.64 9.19 -10.64
CA ILE A 881 1.61 9.92 -11.48
C ILE A 881 2.35 10.98 -10.65
N LEU A 882 1.66 11.74 -9.78
CA LEU A 882 2.30 12.74 -8.93
C LEU A 882 3.31 12.12 -7.96
N MET A 883 2.94 11.04 -7.28
CA MET A 883 3.83 10.32 -6.35
C MET A 883 5.02 9.69 -7.08
N GLY A 884 4.81 9.10 -8.26
CA GLY A 884 5.88 8.56 -9.09
C GLY A 884 6.85 9.62 -9.63
N THR A 885 6.32 10.78 -10.06
CA THR A 885 7.15 11.91 -10.53
C THR A 885 8.01 12.45 -9.38
N TYR A 886 7.46 12.50 -8.17
CA TYR A 886 8.21 12.86 -6.97
C TYR A 886 9.31 11.83 -6.65
N ALA A 887 9.00 10.54 -6.71
CA ALA A 887 9.96 9.46 -6.44
C ALA A 887 11.09 9.35 -7.48
N LEU A 888 10.89 9.87 -8.70
CA LEU A 888 11.92 10.00 -9.74
C LEU A 888 12.60 11.38 -9.77
N SER A 889 12.21 12.33 -8.92
CA SER A 889 12.78 13.68 -8.96
C SER A 889 14.22 13.72 -8.42
N ALA A 890 15.01 14.67 -8.94
CA ALA A 890 16.41 14.85 -8.55
C ALA A 890 16.53 15.05 -7.02
N GLY A 891 17.47 14.34 -6.39
CA GLY A 891 17.63 14.29 -4.94
C GLY A 891 16.80 13.21 -4.22
N TYR A 892 15.72 12.70 -4.84
CA TYR A 892 14.89 11.63 -4.25
C TYR A 892 14.99 10.28 -4.97
N VAL A 893 15.46 10.26 -6.21
CA VAL A 893 15.55 9.04 -7.03
C VAL A 893 16.33 7.90 -6.34
N ASP A 894 17.48 8.19 -5.72
CA ASP A 894 18.30 7.16 -5.03
C ASP A 894 17.76 6.78 -3.64
N GLU A 895 17.16 7.75 -2.94
CA GLU A 895 16.58 7.60 -1.60
C GLU A 895 15.27 6.79 -1.63
N LEU A 896 14.49 6.92 -2.72
CA LEU A 896 13.19 6.27 -2.94
C LEU A 896 13.27 5.16 -4.00
N TYR A 897 13.33 5.48 -5.30
CA TYR A 897 13.26 4.48 -6.37
C TYR A 897 14.44 3.49 -6.33
N GLY A 898 15.67 3.98 -6.16
CA GLY A 898 16.86 3.15 -5.98
C GLY A 898 16.80 2.28 -4.71
N ARG A 899 16.26 2.81 -3.60
CA ARG A 899 16.04 2.02 -2.38
C ARG A 899 14.96 0.96 -2.56
N ALA A 900 13.87 1.26 -3.24
CA ALA A 900 12.81 0.31 -3.54
C ALA A 900 13.31 -0.83 -4.45
N GLN A 901 14.16 -0.53 -5.44
CA GLN A 901 14.82 -1.57 -6.24
C GLN A 901 15.75 -2.47 -5.41
N ARG A 902 16.49 -1.92 -4.43
CA ARG A 902 17.28 -2.75 -3.49
C ARG A 902 16.39 -3.66 -2.64
N VAL A 903 15.25 -3.16 -2.15
CA VAL A 903 14.26 -3.98 -1.42
C VAL A 903 13.65 -5.05 -2.31
N ARG A 904 13.30 -4.73 -3.57
CA ARG A 904 12.87 -5.72 -4.57
C ARG A 904 13.87 -6.86 -4.72
N THR A 905 15.16 -6.57 -4.78
CA THR A 905 16.21 -7.59 -4.88
C THR A 905 16.24 -8.50 -3.65
N LEU A 906 16.08 -7.95 -2.44
CA LEU A 906 16.02 -8.75 -1.20
C LEU A 906 14.79 -9.68 -1.19
N VAL A 907 13.60 -9.14 -1.46
CA VAL A 907 12.34 -9.90 -1.54
C VAL A 907 12.43 -11.00 -2.61
N ALA A 908 12.94 -10.66 -3.80
CA ALA A 908 13.10 -11.61 -4.89
C ALA A 908 14.08 -12.75 -4.55
N ARG A 909 15.21 -12.43 -3.92
CA ARG A 909 16.21 -13.42 -3.48
C ARG A 909 15.64 -14.35 -2.41
N GLU A 910 14.89 -13.81 -1.45
CA GLU A 910 14.29 -14.58 -0.37
C GLU A 910 13.20 -15.54 -0.87
N MET A 911 12.24 -15.05 -1.67
CA MET A 911 11.19 -15.90 -2.25
C MET A 911 11.76 -16.98 -3.19
N ARG A 912 12.70 -16.64 -4.07
CA ARG A 912 13.36 -17.61 -4.95
C ARG A 912 14.22 -18.60 -4.16
N GLY A 913 14.87 -18.16 -3.08
CA GLY A 913 15.63 -19.03 -2.18
C GLY A 913 14.75 -20.02 -1.40
N ALA A 914 13.51 -19.66 -1.09
CA ALA A 914 12.52 -20.60 -0.55
C ALA A 914 12.05 -21.61 -1.61
N LEU A 915 11.76 -21.15 -2.84
CA LEU A 915 11.35 -22.01 -3.95
C LEU A 915 12.50 -22.86 -4.55
N GLY A 916 13.76 -22.60 -4.18
CA GLY A 916 14.88 -23.52 -4.47
C GLY A 916 14.87 -24.81 -3.63
N ARG A 917 14.00 -24.88 -2.62
CA ARG A 917 13.86 -26.02 -1.68
C ARG A 917 12.40 -26.44 -1.44
N LEU A 918 11.44 -25.77 -2.08
CA LEU A 918 10.00 -26.01 -2.03
C LEU A 918 9.42 -25.99 -3.44
N ASP A 919 8.42 -26.83 -3.69
CA ASP A 919 7.71 -26.89 -4.98
C ASP A 919 6.67 -25.78 -5.15
N ALA A 920 6.11 -25.30 -4.04
CA ALA A 920 5.25 -24.12 -4.01
C ALA A 920 5.29 -23.41 -2.65
N LEU A 921 4.90 -22.15 -2.64
CA LEU A 921 4.49 -21.44 -1.43
C LEU A 921 2.96 -21.30 -1.41
N LEU A 922 2.38 -21.35 -0.20
CA LEU A 922 0.95 -21.19 0.06
C LEU A 922 0.72 -19.92 0.91
N SER A 923 -0.22 -19.06 0.51
CA SER A 923 -0.65 -17.90 1.28
C SER A 923 -2.10 -17.51 0.96
N PRO A 924 -2.74 -16.59 1.70
CA PRO A 924 -3.97 -15.96 1.25
C PRO A 924 -3.75 -15.16 -0.04
N VAL A 925 -4.80 -14.98 -0.84
CA VAL A 925 -4.74 -14.07 -2.01
C VAL A 925 -4.94 -12.60 -1.60
N ALA A 926 -5.72 -12.36 -0.55
CA ALA A 926 -6.03 -11.05 0.02
C ALA A 926 -6.20 -11.20 1.53
N PRO A 927 -6.00 -10.16 2.35
CA PRO A 927 -6.24 -10.23 3.80
C PRO A 927 -7.73 -10.28 4.17
N THR A 928 -8.63 -9.92 3.25
CA THR A 928 -10.09 -9.86 3.49
C THR A 928 -10.89 -10.57 2.40
N THR A 929 -12.13 -10.87 2.73
CA THR A 929 -13.23 -11.13 1.79
C THR A 929 -13.55 -9.89 0.91
N PRO A 930 -14.39 -10.04 -0.14
CA PRO A 930 -14.92 -8.90 -0.90
C PRO A 930 -15.61 -7.87 -0.02
N PHE A 931 -15.28 -6.59 -0.20
CA PHE A 931 -15.83 -5.47 0.57
C PHE A 931 -16.90 -4.69 -0.21
N ALA A 932 -17.66 -3.85 0.48
CA ALA A 932 -18.74 -3.06 -0.12
C ALA A 932 -18.22 -1.99 -1.09
N LEU A 933 -18.96 -1.78 -2.18
CA LEU A 933 -18.77 -0.63 -3.08
C LEU A 933 -18.87 0.70 -2.31
N GLY A 934 -18.08 1.69 -2.73
CA GLY A 934 -17.94 3.02 -2.12
C GLY A 934 -16.79 3.14 -1.11
N ARG A 935 -16.31 2.03 -0.54
CA ARG A 935 -15.25 2.03 0.51
C ARG A 935 -13.91 2.60 0.04
N ALA A 936 -13.56 2.46 -1.24
CA ALA A 936 -12.24 2.79 -1.74
C ALA A 936 -11.91 4.30 -1.77
N GLU A 937 -12.93 5.18 -1.80
CA GLU A 937 -12.72 6.63 -1.79
C GLU A 937 -12.45 7.19 -0.38
N GLU A 938 -12.86 6.47 0.67
CA GLU A 938 -12.74 6.92 2.07
C GLU A 938 -11.30 6.83 2.59
N ASP A 939 -10.61 5.71 2.35
CA ASP A 939 -9.19 5.53 2.72
C ASP A 939 -8.39 4.75 1.64
N PRO A 940 -7.66 5.47 0.77
CA PRO A 940 -6.78 4.86 -0.23
C PRO A 940 -5.63 4.02 0.36
N LEU A 941 -5.19 4.25 1.60
CA LEU A 941 -4.12 3.46 2.21
C LEU A 941 -4.61 2.09 2.64
N GLU A 942 -5.85 1.97 3.11
CA GLU A 942 -6.47 0.66 3.39
C GLU A 942 -6.64 -0.16 2.10
N MET A 943 -6.99 0.48 0.97
CA MET A 943 -7.02 -0.20 -0.33
C MET A 943 -5.65 -0.75 -0.72
N TYR A 944 -4.58 0.03 -0.53
CA TYR A 944 -3.21 -0.40 -0.85
C TYR A 944 -2.75 -1.57 0.04
N LYS A 945 -3.20 -1.65 1.30
CA LYS A 945 -2.93 -2.81 2.18
C LYS A 945 -3.56 -4.11 1.66
N GLY A 946 -4.65 -4.04 0.89
CA GLY A 946 -5.26 -5.21 0.26
C GLY A 946 -4.29 -6.01 -0.63
N ASP A 947 -3.31 -5.32 -1.22
CA ASP A 947 -2.34 -5.93 -2.15
C ASP A 947 -1.16 -6.63 -1.43
N ILE A 948 -1.05 -6.53 -0.08
CA ILE A 948 0.11 -6.99 0.70
C ILE A 948 0.48 -8.46 0.44
N MET A 949 -0.51 -9.31 0.16
CA MET A 949 -0.32 -10.74 -0.07
C MET A 949 0.18 -11.09 -1.48
N THR A 950 0.09 -10.17 -2.45
CA THR A 950 0.26 -10.48 -3.88
C THR A 950 1.43 -9.76 -4.54
N VAL A 951 1.77 -8.55 -4.11
CA VAL A 951 2.83 -7.69 -4.70
C VAL A 951 4.21 -8.31 -4.74
N ASN A 952 4.57 -9.12 -3.73
CA ASN A 952 5.89 -9.74 -3.62
C ASN A 952 6.18 -10.71 -4.77
N VAL A 953 5.14 -11.37 -5.28
CA VAL A 953 5.22 -12.23 -6.47
C VAL A 953 5.63 -11.43 -7.72
N ASN A 954 5.09 -10.22 -7.91
CA ASN A 954 5.43 -9.35 -9.04
C ASN A 954 6.86 -8.78 -8.89
N LEU A 955 7.23 -8.34 -7.68
CA LEU A 955 8.59 -7.91 -7.36
C LEU A 955 9.62 -9.02 -7.68
N ALA A 956 9.32 -10.26 -7.30
CA ALA A 956 10.14 -11.44 -7.56
C ALA A 956 10.04 -12.00 -9.00
N GLY A 957 9.08 -11.52 -9.80
CA GLY A 957 8.81 -12.00 -11.17
C GLY A 957 8.22 -13.42 -11.27
N LEU A 958 7.79 -14.00 -10.15
CA LEU A 958 7.36 -15.41 -10.03
C LEU A 958 5.97 -15.67 -10.61
N PRO A 959 5.63 -16.91 -11.03
CA PRO A 959 4.26 -17.30 -11.32
C PRO A 959 3.44 -17.53 -10.04
N ALA A 960 2.13 -17.24 -10.09
CA ALA A 960 1.21 -17.55 -9.01
C ALA A 960 -0.24 -17.77 -9.50
N LEU A 961 -0.94 -18.67 -8.82
CA LEU A 961 -2.36 -18.99 -9.01
C LEU A 961 -3.17 -18.53 -7.79
N ALA A 962 -4.29 -17.86 -8.02
CA ALA A 962 -5.41 -17.84 -7.07
C ALA A 962 -6.33 -19.02 -7.37
N VAL A 963 -6.64 -19.85 -6.38
CA VAL A 963 -7.48 -21.05 -6.50
C VAL A 963 -8.61 -21.00 -5.48
N PRO A 964 -9.90 -21.06 -5.90
CA PRO A 964 -11.03 -21.09 -4.96
C PRO A 964 -10.93 -22.25 -3.97
N CYS A 965 -11.12 -21.96 -2.68
CA CYS A 965 -10.95 -22.94 -1.59
C CYS A 965 -12.20 -23.14 -0.71
N GLY A 966 -13.25 -22.33 -0.89
CA GLY A 966 -14.50 -22.42 -0.14
C GLY A 966 -15.36 -21.18 -0.29
N THR A 967 -16.32 -21.02 0.63
CA THR A 967 -17.17 -19.83 0.76
C THR A 967 -17.25 -19.40 2.21
N THR A 968 -17.70 -18.17 2.45
CA THR A 968 -18.03 -17.65 3.79
C THR A 968 -19.19 -16.66 3.70
N ALA A 969 -19.83 -16.36 4.83
CA ALA A 969 -20.96 -15.43 4.89
C ALA A 969 -20.48 -14.00 5.22
N VAL A 970 -20.65 -13.08 4.27
CA VAL A 970 -20.46 -11.63 4.48
C VAL A 970 -21.82 -10.95 4.43
N GLN A 971 -22.22 -10.33 5.53
CA GLN A 971 -23.52 -9.63 5.67
C GLN A 971 -24.73 -10.50 5.28
N GLY A 972 -24.68 -11.81 5.59
CA GLY A 972 -25.72 -12.79 5.25
C GLY A 972 -25.67 -13.30 3.80
N THR A 973 -24.74 -12.82 2.97
CA THR A 973 -24.54 -13.30 1.59
C THR A 973 -23.32 -14.23 1.53
N GLU A 974 -23.46 -15.36 0.84
CA GLU A 974 -22.36 -16.30 0.59
C GLU A 974 -21.39 -15.71 -0.44
N VAL A 975 -20.11 -15.56 -0.08
CA VAL A 975 -19.04 -15.04 -0.94
C VAL A 975 -17.87 -16.03 -1.01
N PRO A 976 -17.11 -16.06 -2.10
CA PRO A 976 -16.02 -17.02 -2.27
C PRO A 976 -14.78 -16.69 -1.42
N LEU A 977 -14.01 -17.74 -1.14
CA LEU A 977 -12.65 -17.68 -0.59
C LEU A 977 -11.68 -18.35 -1.58
N ALA A 978 -10.43 -17.89 -1.59
CA ALA A 978 -9.37 -18.50 -2.40
C ALA A 978 -8.01 -18.44 -1.68
N VAL A 979 -7.17 -19.43 -1.97
CA VAL A 979 -5.75 -19.46 -1.58
C VAL A 979 -4.86 -19.16 -2.78
N GLN A 980 -3.66 -18.67 -2.48
CA GLN A 980 -2.62 -18.38 -3.44
C GLN A 980 -1.56 -19.48 -3.41
N LEU A 981 -1.30 -20.09 -4.56
CA LEU A 981 -0.15 -20.97 -4.80
C LEU A 981 0.89 -20.17 -5.61
N ILE A 982 2.14 -20.13 -5.16
CA ILE A 982 3.25 -19.41 -5.81
C ILE A 982 4.31 -20.45 -6.20
N GLY A 983 4.70 -20.50 -7.47
CA GLY A 983 5.67 -21.48 -7.99
C GLY A 983 7.04 -20.88 -8.27
N GLY A 984 8.02 -21.75 -8.54
CA GLY A 984 9.33 -21.34 -9.06
C GLY A 984 9.23 -20.65 -10.43
N PRO A 985 10.24 -19.85 -10.84
CA PRO A 985 10.27 -19.29 -12.20
C PRO A 985 10.11 -20.40 -13.25
N TRP A 986 9.25 -20.17 -14.23
CA TRP A 986 8.97 -21.10 -15.34
C TRP A 986 8.27 -22.42 -14.96
N GLU A 987 7.89 -22.60 -13.68
CA GLU A 987 7.23 -23.83 -13.20
C GLU A 987 5.69 -23.78 -13.28
N GLU A 988 5.10 -23.01 -14.20
CA GLU A 988 3.64 -22.87 -14.31
C GLU A 988 2.93 -24.22 -14.47
N VAL A 989 3.54 -25.18 -15.16
CA VAL A 989 3.01 -26.54 -15.34
C VAL A 989 2.89 -27.29 -14.01
N LYS A 990 3.91 -27.21 -13.15
CA LYS A 990 3.89 -27.83 -11.81
C LYS A 990 2.79 -27.19 -10.96
N LEU A 991 2.73 -25.86 -10.98
CA LEU A 991 1.75 -25.08 -10.22
C LEU A 991 0.30 -25.37 -10.63
N LEU A 992 0.05 -25.49 -11.95
CA LEU A 992 -1.25 -25.86 -12.51
C LEU A 992 -1.63 -27.30 -12.16
N ARG A 993 -0.69 -28.25 -12.14
CA ARG A 993 -0.95 -29.64 -11.70
C ARG A 993 -1.37 -29.72 -10.22
N ILE A 994 -0.69 -28.96 -9.35
CA ILE A 994 -1.07 -28.85 -7.92
C ILE A 994 -2.49 -28.26 -7.80
N ALA A 995 -2.77 -27.16 -8.50
CA ALA A 995 -4.10 -26.53 -8.49
C ALA A 995 -5.20 -27.44 -9.05
N HIS A 996 -4.93 -28.21 -10.10
CA HIS A 996 -5.87 -29.18 -10.66
C HIS A 996 -6.20 -30.30 -9.67
N ALA A 997 -5.19 -30.91 -9.05
CA ALA A 997 -5.40 -31.95 -8.04
C ALA A 997 -6.21 -31.42 -6.85
N PHE A 998 -5.92 -30.19 -6.40
CA PHE A 998 -6.67 -29.50 -5.36
C PHE A 998 -8.14 -29.23 -5.76
N GLN A 999 -8.39 -28.73 -6.98
CA GLN A 999 -9.74 -28.47 -7.48
C GLN A 999 -10.55 -29.75 -7.69
N ALA A 1000 -9.93 -30.82 -8.20
CA ALA A 1000 -10.60 -32.08 -8.53
C ALA A 1000 -11.03 -32.90 -7.30
N THR A 1001 -10.43 -32.64 -6.14
CA THR A 1001 -10.62 -33.43 -4.90
C THR A 1001 -11.34 -32.66 -3.79
N ARG A 1002 -11.60 -31.36 -3.97
CA ARG A 1002 -12.45 -30.58 -3.07
C ARG A 1002 -13.91 -30.61 -3.56
N PRO A 1003 -14.90 -30.41 -2.65
CA PRO A 1003 -16.27 -30.15 -3.06
C PRO A 1003 -16.31 -28.92 -3.99
N PRO A 1004 -17.05 -28.97 -5.11
CA PRO A 1004 -17.14 -27.83 -6.00
C PRO A 1004 -17.76 -26.64 -5.25
N VAL A 1005 -17.05 -25.50 -5.29
CA VAL A 1005 -17.59 -24.23 -4.85
C VAL A 1005 -18.87 -23.98 -5.65
N ARG A 1006 -19.98 -23.61 -4.97
CA ARG A 1006 -21.24 -23.29 -5.64
C ARG A 1006 -21.00 -22.22 -6.71
N CYS A 1007 -21.77 -22.24 -7.79
CA CYS A 1007 -21.64 -21.17 -8.79
C CYS A 1007 -22.39 -19.90 -8.34
N SER A 1008 -21.98 -18.76 -8.91
CA SER A 1008 -22.65 -17.46 -8.69
C SER A 1008 -24.12 -17.52 -9.12
N GLN A 1009 -24.96 -16.58 -8.69
CA GLN A 1009 -26.40 -16.62 -8.98
C GLN A 1009 -26.71 -16.65 -10.49
N TYR A 1010 -25.85 -16.04 -11.32
CA TYR A 1010 -25.92 -16.02 -12.79
C TYR A 1010 -25.60 -17.38 -13.45
N LEU A 1011 -25.32 -18.41 -12.65
CA LEU A 1011 -25.07 -19.81 -13.01
C LEU A 1011 -25.94 -20.77 -12.17
N ARG A 1012 -26.93 -20.27 -11.42
CA ARG A 1012 -27.87 -21.11 -10.63
C ARG A 1012 -29.15 -21.47 -11.38
N ASP A 1013 -29.49 -20.71 -12.41
CA ASP A 1013 -30.63 -20.97 -13.30
C ASP A 1013 -30.24 -21.73 -14.59
N ASP A 1014 -28.93 -21.91 -14.82
CA ASP A 1014 -28.35 -22.83 -15.82
C ASP A 1014 -28.03 -24.23 -15.22
#